data_AF-A0A2A4EUK3-F1
#
_entry.id   AF-A0A2A4EUK3-F1
#
_cell.length_a   1.000
_cell.length_b   1.000
_cell.length_c   1.000
_cell.angle_alpha   90.00
_cell.angle_beta   90.00
_cell.angle_gamma   90.00
#
_symmetry.space_group_name_H-M   'P 1'
#
loop_
_entity.id
_entity.type
_entity.pdbx_description
1 polymer ?
#
loop_
_entity_poly.entity_id
_entity_poly.type
_entity_poly.pdbx_seq_one_letter_code
_entity_poly.pdbx_strand_id
1 'polypeptide(L)'
;MTTPTPTSKHMDSALPLDVPAGPPPGLPDPSTLAQLANAFFSALPGEAAPVARSGAATGVPGTAGALPVAAPVLAEASNPVPAGSPLAGPGGAGTGVPGAAIPQGQVAGANLLPAAPTHVLSLGHRAPALAPHAAAQNGLPDNVVTVAPALDPRFGGGALGVPEGVGAQRPSAGGAPVPSSPSAPSASSASSPYYFLDGSSDHRSAAGATPDIVVPGWTSVTAQSFGLPGADEPLTTSRFPYDVGSAGASSGTASRYFIDDAAQAPVSGQPAKASGAVPAVGPSSHPPFDVNAVRRDFPILQERVNGRQLVWFDNAATTHKPQSVIDRLSYFYAHENSNIHRAAHALAGRATDAYEAARSKVQRFIGASSPDEIIFVRGTTEAINLIAKTWGVKHVGEGDEIIVSHLEHHANIVPWQQLAAQTGATLRVIPVDDTGQVLLEEYRRLLSDRTKIVSVTQVSNALGTVVPVKEIVELAHRAGAKALVDGAQSVSHMRVDVQAIDADFFVFSGHKVFGPTGIGVVYGKRAILEDMPPWQGGGNMIADVTFERTVFQPPPGRFEAGTGNIADAVGLGAAIDYVTRVGIENIARYEHDLLAYATSVLAPVPGVRLIGTARDKASVLSFVLKGYETEEVGSALNEEGIAVRSGHHCAQPILRRFGVEATVRPSLAFYNTCDEVDRMVSVVKKLASRRY
;
A
#
# COMPACT_ATOMS: atom_id res chain seq x y z
N MET A 1 52.42 -13.40 31.73
CA MET A 1 52.64 -14.74 32.31
C MET A 1 51.35 -15.52 32.19
N THR A 2 51.45 -16.74 31.68
CA THR A 2 50.39 -17.71 31.38
C THR A 2 49.80 -18.35 32.62
N THR A 3 48.52 -18.73 32.49
CA THR A 3 47.59 -19.45 33.39
C THR A 3 48.14 -20.70 34.09
N PRO A 4 47.52 -21.17 35.19
CA PRO A 4 46.58 -22.30 35.05
C PRO A 4 45.38 -22.35 36.03
N THR A 5 44.31 -22.98 35.53
CA THR A 5 43.09 -23.46 36.21
C THR A 5 43.38 -24.70 37.09
N PRO A 6 42.65 -24.94 38.20
CA PRO A 6 42.57 -26.25 38.83
C PRO A 6 41.18 -26.90 38.74
N THR A 7 41.22 -28.18 38.41
CA THR A 7 40.17 -29.19 38.36
C THR A 7 39.75 -29.74 39.73
N SER A 8 38.46 -30.11 39.81
CA SER A 8 37.84 -31.22 40.57
C SER A 8 38.20 -31.47 42.05
N LYS A 9 37.19 -31.38 42.93
CA LYS A 9 37.03 -32.28 44.09
C LYS A 9 35.56 -32.46 44.47
N HIS A 10 35.20 -33.72 44.71
CA HIS A 10 33.90 -34.27 45.12
C HIS A 10 33.42 -33.74 46.49
N MET A 11 32.10 -33.60 46.65
CA MET A 11 31.41 -33.81 47.93
C MET A 11 30.09 -34.56 47.71
N ASP A 12 29.87 -35.52 48.61
CA ASP A 12 28.79 -36.51 48.63
C ASP A 12 27.42 -35.97 49.06
N SER A 13 26.41 -36.68 48.55
CA SER A 13 24.99 -36.86 48.90
C SER A 13 24.35 -36.09 50.07
N ALA A 14 23.18 -35.49 49.80
CA ALA A 14 21.89 -35.93 50.37
C ALA A 14 20.71 -35.04 49.92
N LEU A 15 19.97 -35.43 48.86
CA LEU A 15 18.55 -35.09 48.65
C LEU A 15 17.92 -36.19 47.75
N PRO A 16 16.69 -36.68 48.02
CA PRO A 16 16.08 -37.75 47.25
C PRO A 16 15.46 -37.22 45.95
N LEU A 17 15.96 -37.67 44.80
CA LEU A 17 15.36 -37.47 43.48
C LEU A 17 15.05 -38.85 42.89
N ASP A 18 13.82 -39.33 43.09
CA ASP A 18 13.25 -40.36 42.22
C ASP A 18 12.72 -39.67 40.96
N VAL A 19 13.55 -39.62 39.91
CA VAL A 19 13.12 -39.27 38.55
C VAL A 19 13.04 -40.57 37.76
N PRO A 20 11.85 -41.00 37.29
CA PRO A 20 11.72 -42.18 36.44
C PRO A 20 12.50 -41.99 35.13
N ALA A 21 13.43 -42.89 34.85
CA ALA A 21 14.10 -42.97 33.56
C ALA A 21 13.17 -43.65 32.54
N GLY A 22 12.40 -42.86 31.80
CA GLY A 22 11.67 -43.32 30.62
C GLY A 22 10.37 -42.58 30.35
N PRO A 23 9.99 -42.35 29.09
CA PRO A 23 8.68 -41.80 28.76
C PRO A 23 7.58 -42.78 29.22
N PRO A 24 6.39 -42.27 29.61
CA PRO A 24 5.30 -43.11 30.08
C PRO A 24 4.87 -44.13 29.00
N PRO A 25 4.47 -45.35 29.39
CA PRO A 25 4.07 -46.39 28.44
C PRO A 25 2.82 -45.95 27.67
N GLY A 26 2.85 -46.11 26.35
CA GLY A 26 1.74 -45.75 25.44
C GLY A 26 2.08 -44.68 24.39
N LEU A 27 3.27 -44.07 24.44
CA LEU A 27 3.76 -43.21 23.37
C LEU A 27 4.53 -44.03 22.32
N PRO A 28 4.30 -43.80 21.01
CA PRO A 28 5.05 -44.46 19.95
C PRO A 28 6.54 -44.10 20.05
N ASP A 29 7.39 -45.08 19.74
CA ASP A 29 8.84 -44.94 19.80
C ASP A 29 9.31 -43.68 19.04
N PRO A 30 10.23 -42.87 19.59
CA PRO A 30 10.67 -41.62 18.96
C PRO A 30 11.20 -41.80 17.53
N SER A 31 11.76 -42.96 17.17
CA SER A 31 12.19 -43.23 15.81
C SER A 31 11.02 -43.43 14.85
N THR A 32 9.90 -43.99 15.34
CA THR A 32 8.65 -44.14 14.59
C THR A 32 7.98 -42.77 14.37
N LEU A 33 7.98 -41.91 15.39
CA LEU A 33 7.48 -40.52 15.26
C LEU A 33 8.31 -39.72 14.26
N ALA A 34 9.63 -39.86 14.26
CA ALA A 34 10.51 -39.19 13.31
C ALA A 34 10.29 -39.69 11.87
N GLN A 35 10.05 -40.99 11.66
CA GLN A 35 9.71 -41.53 10.34
C GLN A 35 8.36 -41.04 9.83
N LEU A 36 7.34 -41.01 10.68
CA LEU A 36 6.00 -40.51 10.31
C LEU A 36 6.03 -39.00 10.01
N ALA A 37 6.77 -38.23 10.80
CA ALA A 37 6.95 -36.79 10.55
C ALA A 37 7.66 -36.56 9.21
N ASN A 38 8.74 -37.27 8.93
CA ASN A 38 9.43 -37.15 7.65
C ASN A 38 8.54 -37.56 6.47
N ALA A 39 7.76 -38.62 6.58
CA ALA A 39 6.81 -39.04 5.55
C ALA A 39 5.70 -38.00 5.32
N PHE A 40 5.23 -37.34 6.38
CA PHE A 40 4.21 -36.27 6.28
C PHE A 40 4.73 -35.02 5.57
N PHE A 41 5.96 -34.58 5.88
CA PHE A 41 6.54 -33.38 5.29
C PHE A 41 7.15 -33.57 3.90
N SER A 42 7.25 -34.81 3.43
CA SER A 42 7.76 -35.13 2.08
C SER A 42 6.66 -35.52 1.08
N ALA A 43 5.39 -35.61 1.51
CA ALA A 43 4.25 -35.84 0.62
C ALA A 43 3.73 -34.52 0.01
N LEU A 44 3.43 -34.54 -1.30
CA LEU A 44 2.76 -33.42 -1.97
C LEU A 44 1.27 -33.36 -1.58
N PRO A 45 0.61 -32.17 -1.65
CA PRO A 45 -0.78 -32.03 -1.23
C PRO A 45 -1.71 -32.92 -2.06
N GLY A 46 -2.33 -33.92 -1.41
CA GLY A 46 -3.36 -34.78 -2.02
C GLY A 46 -3.01 -36.27 -2.15
N GLU A 47 -1.80 -36.71 -1.78
CA GLU A 47 -1.45 -38.14 -1.77
C GLU A 47 -1.36 -38.71 -0.34
N ALA A 48 -1.88 -39.93 -0.14
CA ALA A 48 -1.76 -40.67 1.11
C ALA A 48 -0.48 -41.53 1.11
N ALA A 49 0.28 -41.51 2.20
CA ALA A 49 1.56 -42.21 2.35
C ALA A 49 1.41 -43.75 2.28
N PRO A 50 2.37 -44.49 1.68
CA PRO A 50 2.29 -45.95 1.60
C PRO A 50 2.73 -46.60 2.92
N VAL A 51 1.91 -47.51 3.45
CA VAL A 51 2.23 -48.29 4.66
C VAL A 51 3.10 -49.48 4.27
N ALA A 52 4.35 -49.52 4.77
CA ALA A 52 5.25 -50.65 4.61
C ALA A 52 4.79 -51.85 5.46
N ARG A 53 4.57 -53.00 4.81
CA ARG A 53 4.34 -54.30 5.47
C ARG A 53 5.67 -55.00 5.73
N SER A 54 5.96 -55.34 6.99
CA SER A 54 6.90 -56.41 7.35
C SER A 54 6.15 -57.45 8.19
N GLY A 55 6.15 -58.71 7.72
CA GLY A 55 5.29 -59.77 8.25
C GLY A 55 5.95 -60.78 9.19
N ALA A 56 5.14 -61.82 9.48
CA ALA A 56 5.39 -63.16 10.05
C ALA A 56 4.68 -63.35 11.40
N ALA A 57 3.87 -64.39 11.67
CA ALA A 57 3.37 -65.52 10.88
C ALA A 57 2.24 -66.24 11.67
N THR A 58 1.60 -67.23 11.02
CA THR A 58 0.82 -68.38 11.55
C THR A 58 -0.69 -68.20 11.86
N GLY A 59 -1.51 -69.04 11.20
CA GLY A 59 -2.85 -69.45 11.67
C GLY A 59 -3.99 -69.29 10.64
N VAL A 60 -4.50 -70.41 10.11
CA VAL A 60 -5.66 -70.59 9.19
C VAL A 60 -6.70 -71.47 9.93
N PRO A 61 -8.00 -71.65 9.56
CA PRO A 61 -9.03 -70.91 8.78
C PRO A 61 -10.37 -70.69 9.56
N GLY A 62 -11.35 -69.95 8.99
CA GLY A 62 -12.78 -70.23 9.30
C GLY A 62 -13.81 -69.10 9.17
N THR A 63 -14.64 -69.20 8.11
CA THR A 63 -16.08 -68.89 7.99
C THR A 63 -16.69 -67.50 8.32
N ALA A 64 -17.61 -67.13 7.44
CA ALA A 64 -18.42 -65.92 7.36
C ALA A 64 -19.48 -65.75 8.48
N GLY A 65 -19.88 -64.50 8.73
CA GLY A 65 -21.21 -64.19 9.28
C GLY A 65 -21.34 -62.85 10.03
N ALA A 66 -22.31 -62.06 9.58
CA ALA A 66 -23.13 -61.09 10.34
C ALA A 66 -22.59 -59.66 10.65
N LEU A 67 -23.23 -58.68 9.98
CA LEU A 67 -23.49 -57.29 10.45
C LEU A 67 -24.34 -57.33 11.74
N PRO A 68 -24.33 -56.34 12.69
CA PRO A 68 -24.91 -55.00 12.45
C PRO A 68 -24.42 -53.80 13.34
N VAL A 69 -24.79 -52.58 12.91
CA VAL A 69 -25.25 -51.37 13.65
C VAL A 69 -24.64 -50.95 15.02
N ALA A 70 -24.23 -49.66 15.06
CA ALA A 70 -24.16 -48.66 16.17
C ALA A 70 -22.89 -48.51 17.07
N ALA A 71 -22.30 -47.29 16.98
CA ALA A 71 -21.72 -46.40 18.03
C ALA A 71 -20.56 -46.92 18.94
N PRO A 72 -19.71 -46.08 19.60
CA PRO A 72 -19.88 -44.65 19.92
C PRO A 72 -18.67 -43.72 19.66
N VAL A 73 -18.97 -42.41 19.74
CA VAL A 73 -18.04 -41.28 19.84
C VAL A 73 -17.79 -40.99 21.33
N LEU A 74 -16.52 -40.90 21.73
CA LEU A 74 -15.98 -40.25 22.93
C LEU A 74 -14.69 -39.55 22.44
N ALA A 75 -14.57 -38.21 22.43
CA ALA A 75 -14.20 -37.33 23.57
C ALA A 75 -12.88 -37.81 24.23
N GLU A 76 -11.77 -37.08 24.42
CA GLU A 76 -11.38 -35.66 24.58
C GLU A 76 -9.89 -35.55 24.10
N ALA A 77 -9.17 -34.43 23.96
CA ALA A 77 -8.95 -33.38 24.94
C ALA A 77 -8.31 -32.12 24.34
N SER A 78 -8.87 -30.99 24.76
CA SER A 78 -8.41 -29.63 24.50
C SER A 78 -7.40 -29.21 25.56
N ASN A 79 -6.26 -28.67 25.14
CA ASN A 79 -5.20 -28.20 26.04
C ASN A 79 -5.56 -26.80 26.61
N PRO A 80 -5.51 -26.55 27.93
CA PRO A 80 -5.81 -25.23 28.49
C PRO A 80 -4.61 -24.27 28.36
N VAL A 81 -4.86 -23.06 27.84
CA VAL A 81 -3.88 -21.95 27.78
C VAL A 81 -3.94 -21.14 29.09
N PRO A 82 -2.81 -20.73 29.70
CA PRO A 82 -2.80 -19.97 30.95
C PRO A 82 -3.39 -18.56 30.81
N ALA A 83 -3.95 -18.03 31.91
CA ALA A 83 -4.49 -16.67 31.99
C ALA A 83 -3.38 -15.61 31.78
N GLY A 84 -3.61 -14.67 30.86
CA GLY A 84 -2.67 -13.60 30.51
C GLY A 84 -2.17 -13.61 29.05
N SER A 85 -2.64 -14.54 28.22
CA SER A 85 -2.26 -14.63 26.81
C SER A 85 -2.95 -13.55 25.94
N PRO A 86 -2.23 -12.82 25.07
CA PRO A 86 -2.78 -11.77 24.20
C PRO A 86 -3.61 -12.29 23.00
N LEU A 87 -3.95 -13.59 22.98
CA LEU A 87 -4.76 -14.23 21.94
C LEU A 87 -6.26 -14.40 22.31
N ALA A 88 -6.71 -13.85 23.43
CA ALA A 88 -8.13 -13.84 23.82
C ALA A 88 -8.73 -12.43 23.63
N GLY A 89 -9.29 -12.17 22.44
CA GLY A 89 -10.11 -10.99 22.18
C GLY A 89 -11.56 -11.19 22.67
N PRO A 90 -12.28 -10.11 23.06
CA PRO A 90 -13.65 -10.22 23.53
C PRO A 90 -14.60 -10.28 22.32
N GLY A 91 -15.15 -11.47 22.04
CA GLY A 91 -16.15 -11.65 20.98
C GLY A 91 -15.95 -12.94 20.18
N GLY A 92 -16.00 -14.09 20.86
CA GLY A 92 -16.01 -15.39 20.19
C GLY A 92 -17.38 -15.68 19.59
N ALA A 93 -17.48 -15.65 18.26
CA ALA A 93 -18.55 -16.31 17.52
C ALA A 93 -17.89 -17.21 16.46
N GLY A 94 -17.54 -18.43 16.88
CA GLY A 94 -17.15 -19.51 15.99
C GLY A 94 -18.35 -20.01 15.20
N THR A 95 -18.11 -20.27 13.93
CA THR A 95 -19.09 -20.73 12.93
C THR A 95 -19.50 -22.18 13.18
N GLY A 96 -20.81 -22.44 13.33
CA GLY A 96 -21.41 -23.72 12.99
C GLY A 96 -22.55 -24.17 13.90
N VAL A 97 -23.81 -23.89 13.54
CA VAL A 97 -24.99 -24.79 13.60
C VAL A 97 -26.08 -24.24 12.64
N PRO A 98 -26.79 -25.08 11.85
CA PRO A 98 -27.84 -24.66 10.92
C PRO A 98 -29.27 -24.71 11.52
N GLY A 99 -30.10 -23.73 11.12
CA GLY A 99 -31.56 -23.86 10.91
C GLY A 99 -32.50 -23.82 12.13
N ALA A 100 -33.24 -22.71 12.28
CA ALA A 100 -34.65 -22.70 12.71
C ALA A 100 -35.31 -21.34 12.42
N ALA A 101 -36.49 -21.37 11.80
CA ALA A 101 -37.28 -20.21 11.39
C ALA A 101 -37.83 -19.39 12.57
N ILE A 102 -37.97 -18.07 12.38
CA ILE A 102 -38.77 -17.19 13.26
C ILE A 102 -39.98 -16.68 12.47
N PRO A 103 -41.22 -16.78 12.98
CA PRO A 103 -42.40 -16.26 12.31
C PRO A 103 -42.55 -14.74 12.47
N GLN A 104 -43.14 -14.12 11.44
CA GLN A 104 -43.60 -12.73 11.42
C GLN A 104 -44.69 -12.45 12.48
N GLY A 105 -44.66 -11.26 13.08
CA GLY A 105 -45.77 -10.68 13.83
C GLY A 105 -45.51 -9.24 14.26
N GLN A 106 -46.40 -8.32 13.88
CA GLN A 106 -46.40 -6.88 14.19
C GLN A 106 -46.86 -6.58 15.63
N VAL A 107 -46.40 -5.45 16.20
CA VAL A 107 -47.18 -4.29 16.72
C VAL A 107 -46.32 -3.46 17.72
N ALA A 108 -46.53 -2.13 17.73
CA ALA A 108 -45.79 -1.10 18.46
C ALA A 108 -46.34 -0.77 19.87
N GLY A 109 -45.44 -0.39 20.79
CA GLY A 109 -45.73 0.59 21.87
C GLY A 109 -45.86 0.07 23.32
N ALA A 110 -44.94 0.57 24.17
CA ALA A 110 -45.08 0.93 25.59
C ALA A 110 -44.61 -0.04 26.73
N ASN A 111 -43.69 0.53 27.53
CA ASN A 111 -43.50 0.48 29.00
C ASN A 111 -42.39 -0.38 29.66
N LEU A 112 -41.35 0.35 30.12
CA LEU A 112 -40.85 0.49 31.52
C LEU A 112 -40.36 -0.73 32.35
N LEU A 113 -39.02 -0.83 32.47
CA LEU A 113 -38.15 -1.08 33.67
C LEU A 113 -38.31 -2.40 34.51
N PRO A 114 -37.44 -2.71 35.50
CA PRO A 114 -36.09 -3.30 35.39
C PRO A 114 -35.84 -4.52 36.34
N ALA A 115 -34.78 -5.32 36.12
CA ALA A 115 -34.23 -6.26 37.12
C ALA A 115 -32.75 -6.60 36.79
N ALA A 116 -31.74 -6.00 37.44
CA ALA A 116 -31.09 -6.36 38.73
C ALA A 116 -29.96 -7.44 38.57
N PRO A 117 -28.94 -7.57 39.45
CA PRO A 117 -28.58 -6.77 40.63
C PRO A 117 -27.09 -6.32 40.74
N THR A 118 -26.88 -5.43 41.70
CA THR A 118 -25.65 -4.83 42.25
C THR A 118 -24.66 -5.79 42.92
N HIS A 119 -23.36 -5.45 42.85
CA HIS A 119 -22.44 -5.56 44.00
C HIS A 119 -21.82 -4.19 44.30
N VAL A 120 -21.90 -3.83 45.59
CA VAL A 120 -21.43 -2.61 46.24
C VAL A 120 -19.96 -2.79 46.61
N LEU A 121 -19.09 -1.85 46.23
CA LEU A 121 -17.90 -1.32 46.96
C LEU A 121 -16.99 -0.55 45.99
N SER A 122 -17.11 0.79 45.95
CA SER A 122 -16.04 1.76 45.66
C SER A 122 -16.63 3.16 45.39
N LEU A 123 -17.19 3.77 46.44
CA LEU A 123 -17.46 5.21 46.46
C LEU A 123 -16.73 5.80 47.65
N GLY A 124 -15.44 6.08 47.43
CA GLY A 124 -14.59 6.84 48.31
C GLY A 124 -13.50 7.47 47.45
N HIS A 125 -13.50 8.80 47.41
CA HIS A 125 -12.47 9.69 46.86
C HIS A 125 -12.59 10.14 45.40
N ARG A 126 -13.37 11.21 45.21
CA ARG A 126 -12.99 12.32 44.31
C ARG A 126 -12.52 13.52 45.15
N ALA A 127 -11.23 13.84 45.00
CA ALA A 127 -10.52 15.13 45.11
C ALA A 127 -10.54 15.93 46.45
N PRO A 128 -9.62 16.91 46.68
CA PRO A 128 -8.23 17.09 46.22
C PRO A 128 -7.26 17.21 47.42
N ALA A 129 -5.96 16.90 47.26
CA ALA A 129 -4.98 17.26 48.31
C ALA A 129 -3.58 17.50 47.74
N LEU A 130 -3.03 18.62 48.19
CA LEU A 130 -1.67 19.11 48.02
C LEU A 130 -0.61 18.09 48.48
N ALA A 131 0.57 18.18 47.86
CA ALA A 131 1.83 17.49 48.20
C ALA A 131 2.17 17.53 49.73
N PRO A 132 3.03 16.64 50.31
CA PRO A 132 4.33 16.21 49.76
C PRO A 132 4.81 14.74 49.98
N HIS A 133 5.77 14.36 49.13
CA HIS A 133 6.90 13.43 49.28
C HIS A 133 6.79 12.18 50.19
N ALA A 134 6.97 11.00 49.59
CA ALA A 134 7.48 9.80 50.25
C ALA A 134 8.83 9.39 49.61
N ALA A 135 9.79 9.05 50.45
CA ALA A 135 11.21 8.90 50.16
C ALA A 135 11.57 7.64 49.35
N ALA A 136 12.58 7.77 48.48
CA ALA A 136 13.23 6.66 47.81
C ALA A 136 14.14 5.88 48.79
N GLN A 137 14.10 4.54 48.71
CA GLN A 137 14.96 3.62 49.47
C GLN A 137 16.37 3.55 48.87
N ASN A 138 17.13 4.64 49.02
CA ASN A 138 18.54 4.69 48.67
C ASN A 138 19.10 5.98 49.24
N GLY A 139 19.47 5.93 50.53
CA GLY A 139 19.89 7.05 51.36
C GLY A 139 21.09 7.85 50.84
N LEU A 140 20.81 8.82 49.97
CA LEU A 140 21.69 9.95 49.63
C LEU A 140 20.85 11.24 49.59
N PRO A 141 21.25 12.32 50.27
CA PRO A 141 20.42 13.52 50.40
C PRO A 141 20.51 14.46 49.17
N ASP A 142 19.35 15.03 48.81
CA ASP A 142 19.20 16.15 47.87
C ASP A 142 19.78 17.45 48.44
N ASN A 143 20.58 18.16 47.65
CA ASN A 143 20.98 19.54 47.94
C ASN A 143 20.62 20.47 46.76
N VAL A 144 19.96 21.57 47.12
CA VAL A 144 19.47 22.64 46.24
C VAL A 144 20.59 23.62 45.87
N VAL A 145 20.46 24.12 44.64
CA VAL A 145 21.30 25.05 43.86
C VAL A 145 21.51 26.42 44.53
N THR A 146 22.67 27.07 44.30
CA THR A 146 22.73 28.54 44.03
C THR A 146 24.02 29.02 43.31
N VAL A 147 23.81 29.66 42.14
CA VAL A 147 24.48 30.82 41.49
C VAL A 147 25.95 30.78 40.96
N ALA A 148 26.06 30.62 39.62
CA ALA A 148 26.73 31.45 38.57
C ALA A 148 28.23 31.89 38.65
N PRO A 149 28.80 32.57 37.61
CA PRO A 149 29.10 32.15 36.23
C PRO A 149 30.61 32.33 35.86
N ALA A 150 30.98 32.04 34.60
CA ALA A 150 32.30 32.25 33.94
C ALA A 150 33.34 31.12 34.18
N LEU A 151 34.24 30.72 33.29
CA LEU A 151 34.97 31.39 32.20
C LEU A 151 35.28 30.41 31.05
N ASP A 152 35.38 30.99 29.86
CA ASP A 152 36.06 30.49 28.65
C ASP A 152 37.58 30.30 28.88
N PRO A 153 38.27 29.36 28.21
CA PRO A 153 39.64 29.63 27.81
C PRO A 153 39.87 29.36 26.32
N ARG A 154 39.98 30.46 25.57
CA ARG A 154 40.87 30.56 24.40
C ARG A 154 42.24 31.06 24.88
N PHE A 155 43.28 30.53 24.24
CA PHE A 155 44.74 30.83 24.23
C PHE A 155 45.52 29.54 24.55
N GLY A 156 46.46 29.02 23.75
CA GLY A 156 47.23 29.58 22.64
C GLY A 156 48.74 29.49 22.94
N GLY A 157 49.49 28.72 22.14
CA GLY A 157 50.97 28.64 22.11
C GLY A 157 51.53 27.32 22.68
N GLY A 158 52.49 26.63 22.08
CA GLY A 158 53.36 26.92 20.94
C GLY A 158 54.21 25.68 20.61
N ALA A 159 54.80 25.72 19.41
CA ALA A 159 55.45 24.64 18.68
C ALA A 159 56.78 24.11 19.26
N LEU A 160 57.04 22.81 19.05
CA LEU A 160 58.35 22.14 18.82
C LEU A 160 57.98 20.80 18.13
N GLY A 161 58.53 20.29 17.03
CA GLY A 161 59.70 20.59 16.19
C GLY A 161 60.01 19.28 15.43
N VAL A 162 60.04 19.33 14.10
CA VAL A 162 60.32 18.20 13.17
C VAL A 162 61.84 18.02 13.01
N PRO A 163 62.32 16.81 12.65
CA PRO A 163 63.49 16.69 11.79
C PRO A 163 63.14 16.08 10.41
N GLU A 164 63.58 16.75 9.36
CA GLU A 164 63.60 16.28 7.96
C GLU A 164 64.76 15.31 7.69
N GLY A 165 64.61 14.46 6.66
CA GLY A 165 65.74 13.84 5.97
C GLY A 165 65.38 12.75 4.93
N VAL A 166 65.30 13.16 3.64
CA VAL A 166 65.77 12.51 2.38
C VAL A 166 65.43 11.01 2.13
N GLY A 167 64.89 10.49 1.02
CA GLY A 167 64.69 10.91 -0.38
C GLY A 167 64.95 9.69 -1.30
N ALA A 168 64.02 9.28 -2.17
CA ALA A 168 64.30 8.39 -3.32
C ALA A 168 63.16 8.38 -4.35
N GLN A 169 63.54 8.51 -5.62
CA GLN A 169 62.74 8.78 -6.82
C GLN A 169 62.09 7.53 -7.45
N ARG A 170 61.06 7.76 -8.28
CA ARG A 170 60.52 6.86 -9.32
C ARG A 170 61.58 6.43 -10.35
N PRO A 171 61.30 5.34 -11.08
CA PRO A 171 61.43 5.42 -12.54
C PRO A 171 60.26 4.83 -13.32
N SER A 172 60.15 5.28 -14.58
CA SER A 172 59.25 4.79 -15.63
C SER A 172 60.08 4.40 -16.87
N ALA A 173 59.49 3.52 -17.70
CA ALA A 173 59.77 3.19 -19.11
C ALA A 173 60.89 2.17 -19.49
N GLY A 174 60.48 1.16 -20.29
CA GLY A 174 61.27 0.65 -21.42
C GLY A 174 61.32 -0.89 -21.65
N GLY A 175 60.83 -1.36 -22.82
CA GLY A 175 61.48 -2.43 -23.61
C GLY A 175 60.78 -3.80 -23.76
N ALA A 176 60.40 -4.15 -25.01
CA ALA A 176 59.93 -5.46 -25.52
C ALA A 176 61.07 -6.54 -25.54
N PRO A 177 60.91 -7.84 -25.95
CA PRO A 177 60.09 -8.39 -27.04
C PRO A 177 59.39 -9.77 -26.83
N VAL A 178 58.55 -10.12 -27.82
CA VAL A 178 57.79 -11.38 -28.03
C VAL A 178 58.72 -12.56 -28.40
N PRO A 179 58.35 -13.83 -28.09
CA PRO A 179 58.32 -14.82 -29.16
C PRO A 179 57.15 -15.85 -29.11
N SER A 180 56.53 -16.03 -30.28
CA SER A 180 56.05 -17.25 -30.96
C SER A 180 55.46 -18.45 -30.20
N SER A 181 54.24 -18.83 -30.59
CA SER A 181 53.62 -20.16 -30.42
C SER A 181 54.28 -21.25 -31.29
N PRO A 182 54.11 -22.53 -30.93
CA PRO A 182 53.95 -23.59 -31.91
C PRO A 182 52.69 -24.46 -31.69
N SER A 183 51.93 -24.60 -32.78
CA SER A 183 51.29 -25.79 -33.38
C SER A 183 50.81 -27.00 -32.54
N ALA A 184 49.54 -27.38 -32.81
CA ALA A 184 48.72 -28.58 -32.47
C ALA A 184 49.38 -29.95 -32.82
N PRO A 185 48.83 -31.18 -32.52
CA PRO A 185 47.39 -31.56 -32.48
C PRO A 185 46.92 -32.72 -31.53
N SER A 186 45.60 -32.88 -31.41
CA SER A 186 44.80 -34.13 -31.57
C SER A 186 43.56 -34.16 -30.66
N ALA A 187 42.47 -34.70 -31.22
CA ALA A 187 41.11 -34.59 -30.75
C ALA A 187 40.71 -35.68 -29.73
N SER A 188 39.74 -35.38 -28.87
CA SER A 188 38.55 -36.23 -28.68
C SER A 188 37.42 -35.52 -27.93
N SER A 189 36.21 -35.86 -28.40
CA SER A 189 34.85 -35.53 -27.98
C SER A 189 34.56 -35.39 -26.48
N ALA A 190 33.71 -34.44 -26.09
CA ALA A 190 32.27 -34.67 -25.87
C ALA A 190 31.59 -33.44 -25.25
N SER A 191 30.32 -33.27 -25.62
CA SER A 191 29.40 -32.15 -25.42
C SER A 191 28.93 -31.90 -23.99
N SER A 192 28.68 -30.63 -23.64
CA SER A 192 27.61 -30.22 -22.72
C SER A 192 27.02 -28.87 -23.15
N PRO A 193 25.67 -28.70 -23.18
CA PRO A 193 25.01 -27.56 -23.79
C PRO A 193 24.51 -26.57 -22.73
N TYR A 194 25.31 -25.54 -22.44
CA TYR A 194 24.82 -24.30 -21.82
C TYR A 194 25.55 -23.14 -22.48
N TYR A 195 24.84 -22.29 -23.21
CA TYR A 195 25.42 -21.09 -23.81
C TYR A 195 24.63 -19.85 -23.38
N PHE A 196 25.26 -19.07 -22.52
CA PHE A 196 25.02 -17.63 -22.39
C PHE A 196 26.37 -16.92 -22.52
N LEU A 197 26.36 -15.86 -23.33
CA LEU A 197 27.25 -14.69 -23.38
C LEU A 197 28.62 -14.81 -24.07
N ASP A 198 28.74 -14.13 -25.21
CA ASP A 198 29.55 -12.91 -25.40
C ASP A 198 29.14 -12.31 -26.76
N GLY A 199 29.16 -11.03 -27.11
CA GLY A 199 29.88 -9.85 -26.64
C GLY A 199 30.07 -8.96 -27.90
N SER A 200 29.80 -7.67 -27.78
CA SER A 200 29.65 -6.63 -28.83
C SER A 200 30.82 -6.41 -29.83
N SER A 201 30.53 -6.00 -31.08
CA SER A 201 31.02 -4.73 -31.70
C SER A 201 30.65 -4.54 -33.20
N ASP A 202 30.07 -3.36 -33.48
CA ASP A 202 30.17 -2.42 -34.61
C ASP A 202 29.99 -2.79 -36.12
N HIS A 203 28.99 -2.10 -36.69
CA HIS A 203 28.68 -1.64 -38.07
C HIS A 203 29.63 -1.92 -39.26
N ARG A 204 29.05 -2.43 -40.38
CA ARG A 204 28.82 -1.68 -41.65
C ARG A 204 28.05 -2.48 -42.72
N SER A 205 27.38 -1.73 -43.59
CA SER A 205 26.39 -2.09 -44.63
C SER A 205 26.92 -2.93 -45.82
N ALA A 206 26.06 -3.78 -46.40
CA ALA A 206 25.70 -3.84 -47.84
C ALA A 206 24.96 -5.14 -48.23
N ALA A 207 24.15 -5.04 -49.29
CA ALA A 207 23.12 -5.95 -49.79
C ALA A 207 23.62 -7.28 -50.41
N GLY A 208 22.76 -8.30 -50.41
CA GLY A 208 22.93 -9.52 -51.21
C GLY A 208 21.94 -10.65 -50.90
N ALA A 209 20.97 -10.82 -51.82
CA ALA A 209 20.14 -12.00 -52.19
C ALA A 209 19.91 -13.22 -51.25
N THR A 210 18.63 -13.64 -51.26
CA THR A 210 17.87 -14.71 -50.57
C THR A 210 18.29 -16.17 -50.93
N PRO A 211 17.79 -17.22 -50.22
CA PRO A 211 16.43 -17.76 -50.44
C PRO A 211 15.63 -18.15 -49.16
N ASP A 212 14.36 -17.76 -49.20
CA ASP A 212 13.14 -18.39 -48.67
C ASP A 212 13.15 -19.20 -47.37
N ILE A 213 12.66 -18.56 -46.31
CA ILE A 213 11.87 -19.23 -45.26
C ILE A 213 10.48 -18.59 -45.25
N VAL A 214 9.50 -19.36 -45.68
CA VAL A 214 8.07 -19.00 -45.60
C VAL A 214 7.63 -19.12 -44.14
N VAL A 215 7.40 -17.99 -43.49
CA VAL A 215 6.72 -17.92 -42.19
C VAL A 215 5.27 -17.49 -42.46
N PRO A 216 4.23 -18.24 -42.05
CA PRO A 216 2.85 -17.82 -42.26
C PRO A 216 2.59 -16.48 -41.56
N GLY A 217 2.25 -15.45 -42.34
CA GLY A 217 1.86 -14.15 -41.82
C GLY A 217 0.53 -14.25 -41.10
N TRP A 218 0.55 -14.03 -39.78
CA TRP A 218 -0.65 -13.67 -39.03
C TRP A 218 -0.95 -12.20 -39.34
N THR A 219 -1.59 -12.00 -40.49
CA THR A 219 -2.26 -10.74 -40.84
C THR A 219 -3.43 -10.51 -39.87
N SER A 220 -3.69 -9.24 -39.58
CA SER A 220 -4.68 -8.70 -38.64
C SER A 220 -5.81 -9.66 -38.25
N VAL A 221 -5.79 -10.12 -37.00
CA VAL A 221 -7.01 -10.62 -36.36
C VAL A 221 -7.80 -9.39 -35.90
N THR A 222 -8.65 -8.87 -36.78
CA THR A 222 -9.79 -8.05 -36.33
C THR A 222 -10.71 -8.96 -35.52
N ALA A 223 -10.96 -8.62 -34.26
CA ALA A 223 -11.92 -9.31 -33.43
C ALA A 223 -13.30 -9.29 -34.13
N GLN A 224 -13.77 -10.45 -34.57
CA GLN A 224 -15.17 -10.59 -34.99
C GLN A 224 -16.02 -10.65 -33.72
N SER A 225 -17.04 -9.79 -33.66
CA SER A 225 -18.12 -9.89 -32.67
C SER A 225 -18.69 -11.31 -32.73
N PHE A 226 -18.59 -12.04 -31.62
CA PHE A 226 -19.26 -13.34 -31.51
C PHE A 226 -20.76 -13.08 -31.33
N GLY A 227 -21.48 -13.21 -32.44
CA GLY A 227 -22.93 -13.06 -32.51
C GLY A 227 -23.64 -13.95 -31.50
N LEU A 228 -24.18 -13.32 -30.47
CA LEU A 228 -25.25 -13.87 -29.66
C LEU A 228 -26.58 -13.53 -30.36
N PRO A 229 -27.50 -14.48 -30.56
CA PRO A 229 -28.77 -14.16 -31.18
C PRO A 229 -29.62 -13.32 -30.22
N GLY A 230 -29.90 -12.06 -30.59
CA GLY A 230 -31.10 -11.34 -30.13
C GLY A 230 -30.93 -10.17 -29.15
N ALA A 231 -29.80 -9.45 -29.11
CA ALA A 231 -29.70 -8.23 -28.29
C ALA A 231 -28.77 -7.12 -28.82
N ASP A 232 -28.54 -7.06 -30.14
CA ASP A 232 -27.67 -6.04 -30.74
C ASP A 232 -28.47 -4.83 -31.24
N GLU A 233 -28.82 -3.93 -30.31
CA GLU A 233 -28.78 -2.49 -30.62
C GLU A 233 -27.38 -2.04 -30.18
N PRO A 234 -26.48 -1.71 -31.12
CA PRO A 234 -25.12 -1.35 -30.76
C PRO A 234 -25.15 -0.04 -29.95
N LEU A 235 -24.64 -0.08 -28.71
CA LEU A 235 -24.42 1.09 -27.84
C LEU A 235 -23.28 2.01 -28.38
N THR A 236 -23.11 2.08 -29.70
CA THR A 236 -21.92 2.57 -30.41
C THR A 236 -21.84 4.08 -30.54
N THR A 237 -22.90 4.83 -30.25
CA THR A 237 -22.90 6.30 -30.46
C THR A 237 -22.03 7.08 -29.47
N SER A 238 -21.57 6.43 -28.39
CA SER A 238 -20.75 7.06 -27.33
C SER A 238 -19.35 6.47 -27.16
N ARG A 239 -18.92 5.52 -28.00
CA ARG A 239 -17.57 4.95 -27.89
C ARG A 239 -16.54 5.98 -28.37
N PHE A 240 -15.64 6.41 -27.48
CA PHE A 240 -14.59 7.37 -27.81
C PHE A 240 -13.47 6.68 -28.61
N PRO A 241 -12.80 7.40 -29.53
CA PRO A 241 -11.90 6.81 -30.52
C PRO A 241 -10.54 6.42 -29.91
N TYR A 242 -10.51 5.35 -29.12
CA TYR A 242 -9.29 4.63 -28.75
C TYR A 242 -9.37 3.13 -29.07
N ASP A 243 -10.57 2.59 -29.35
CA ASP A 243 -10.78 1.19 -29.72
C ASP A 243 -10.59 0.88 -31.21
N VAL A 244 -10.32 1.90 -32.04
CA VAL A 244 -10.19 1.72 -33.49
C VAL A 244 -8.92 2.41 -33.97
N GLY A 245 -8.03 1.66 -34.60
CA GLY A 245 -6.88 2.23 -35.30
C GLY A 245 -7.34 3.31 -36.27
N SER A 246 -7.00 4.56 -35.95
CA SER A 246 -7.03 5.74 -36.83
C SER A 246 -8.30 5.89 -37.71
N ALA A 247 -9.33 6.58 -37.20
CA ALA A 247 -10.14 7.50 -38.00
C ALA A 247 -10.99 8.44 -37.14
N GLY A 248 -10.77 9.76 -37.27
CA GLY A 248 -11.76 10.80 -37.01
C GLY A 248 -11.98 11.22 -35.54
N ALA A 249 -11.19 12.18 -35.05
CA ALA A 249 -11.48 12.87 -33.80
C ALA A 249 -12.63 13.87 -33.99
N SER A 250 -13.74 13.68 -33.26
CA SER A 250 -14.70 14.76 -33.02
C SER A 250 -14.38 15.39 -31.66
N SER A 251 -14.05 16.68 -31.68
CA SER A 251 -13.70 17.45 -30.47
C SER A 251 -14.96 17.98 -29.81
N GLY A 252 -15.55 17.19 -28.92
CA GLY A 252 -16.45 17.72 -27.89
C GLY A 252 -15.62 18.36 -26.78
N THR A 253 -15.70 19.67 -26.62
CA THR A 253 -15.04 20.41 -25.53
C THR A 253 -15.80 20.21 -24.22
N ALA A 254 -15.57 19.07 -23.57
CA ALA A 254 -15.74 18.97 -22.12
C ALA A 254 -14.50 19.58 -21.45
N SER A 255 -14.69 20.54 -20.55
CA SER A 255 -13.59 21.09 -19.72
C SER A 255 -13.03 19.94 -18.87
N ARG A 256 -11.75 19.65 -19.05
CA ARG A 256 -11.02 18.59 -18.35
C ARG A 256 -10.25 19.25 -17.22
N TYR A 257 -10.76 19.12 -15.99
CA TYR A 257 -10.19 19.78 -14.80
C TYR A 257 -8.67 19.52 -14.59
N PHE A 258 -8.15 18.42 -15.13
CA PHE A 258 -6.73 18.05 -15.04
C PHE A 258 -5.83 18.67 -16.13
N ILE A 259 -6.40 19.13 -17.26
CA ILE A 259 -5.62 19.78 -18.33
C ILE A 259 -5.53 21.30 -18.10
N ASP A 260 -6.55 21.88 -17.47
CA ASP A 260 -6.69 23.34 -17.33
C ASP A 260 -5.64 23.96 -16.36
N ASP A 261 -5.07 23.18 -15.44
CA ASP A 261 -4.01 23.66 -14.51
C ASP A 261 -2.62 23.81 -15.17
N ALA A 262 -2.37 23.16 -16.32
CA ALA A 262 -1.08 23.26 -17.01
C ALA A 262 -0.89 24.58 -17.78
N ALA A 263 -1.95 25.38 -17.93
CA ALA A 263 -1.94 26.57 -18.80
C ALA A 263 -1.63 27.90 -18.10
N GLN A 264 -1.38 27.93 -16.79
CA GLN A 264 -1.15 29.18 -16.05
C GLN A 264 0.27 29.28 -15.46
N ALA A 265 1.24 29.65 -16.31
CA ALA A 265 2.49 30.26 -15.87
C ALA A 265 2.38 31.80 -15.93
N PRO A 266 3.00 32.56 -14.99
CA PRO A 266 2.78 33.99 -14.87
C PRO A 266 3.63 34.77 -15.89
N VAL A 267 3.00 35.62 -16.70
CA VAL A 267 3.70 36.59 -17.54
C VAL A 267 3.60 37.97 -16.90
N SER A 268 4.74 38.49 -16.45
CA SER A 268 4.93 39.88 -16.09
C SER A 268 5.29 40.72 -17.33
N GLY A 269 4.70 41.92 -17.45
CA GLY A 269 5.36 43.08 -18.05
C GLY A 269 5.03 43.52 -19.50
N GLN A 270 4.02 44.39 -19.61
CA GLN A 270 3.82 45.50 -20.57
C GLN A 270 3.39 45.28 -22.06
N PRO A 271 2.60 46.22 -22.65
CA PRO A 271 1.91 46.02 -23.91
C PRO A 271 2.67 46.63 -25.10
N ALA A 272 2.95 45.82 -26.12
CA ALA A 272 3.34 46.31 -27.44
C ALA A 272 2.33 45.82 -28.48
N LYS A 273 1.68 46.77 -29.17
CA LYS A 273 0.83 46.52 -30.34
C LYS A 273 1.66 45.87 -31.46
N ALA A 274 1.29 44.67 -31.87
CA ALA A 274 1.62 44.14 -33.20
C ALA A 274 0.50 43.21 -33.67
N SER A 275 -0.15 43.61 -34.77
CA SER A 275 -1.05 42.77 -35.56
C SER A 275 -0.26 41.64 -36.22
N GLY A 276 -0.64 40.39 -35.96
CA GLY A 276 -0.06 39.22 -36.64
C GLY A 276 -0.75 37.93 -36.19
N ALA A 277 -1.14 37.11 -37.17
CA ALA A 277 -1.87 35.85 -37.08
C ALA A 277 -1.76 35.05 -35.77
N VAL A 278 -2.91 34.61 -35.28
CA VAL A 278 -3.05 33.60 -34.22
C VAL A 278 -2.29 32.33 -34.64
N PRO A 279 -1.28 31.86 -33.89
CA PRO A 279 -0.69 30.56 -34.16
C PRO A 279 -1.74 29.50 -33.81
N ALA A 280 -2.13 28.71 -34.80
CA ALA A 280 -2.93 27.52 -34.57
C ALA A 280 -2.20 26.63 -33.56
N VAL A 281 -2.88 26.31 -32.45
CA VAL A 281 -2.44 25.31 -31.48
C VAL A 281 -2.22 24.00 -32.25
N GLY A 282 -0.97 23.55 -32.32
CA GLY A 282 -0.63 22.31 -33.00
C GLY A 282 -1.33 21.10 -32.38
N PRO A 283 -1.55 20.02 -33.15
CA PRO A 283 -2.14 18.79 -32.63
C PRO A 283 -1.31 18.27 -31.45
N SER A 284 -2.00 17.81 -30.40
CA SER A 284 -1.41 17.30 -29.16
C SER A 284 -0.23 16.37 -29.46
N SER A 285 0.95 16.69 -28.94
CA SER A 285 2.21 15.95 -29.13
C SER A 285 2.26 14.61 -28.38
N HIS A 286 1.11 14.03 -28.03
CA HIS A 286 1.04 12.78 -27.29
C HIS A 286 0.57 11.66 -28.23
N PRO A 287 1.31 10.54 -28.30
CA PRO A 287 0.89 9.40 -29.11
C PRO A 287 -0.48 8.89 -28.65
N PRO A 288 -1.28 8.30 -29.56
CA PRO A 288 -2.56 7.69 -29.20
C PRO A 288 -2.38 6.65 -28.10
N PHE A 289 -3.28 6.66 -27.11
CA PHE A 289 -3.22 5.76 -25.96
C PHE A 289 -3.73 4.36 -26.37
N ASP A 290 -2.82 3.39 -26.47
CA ASP A 290 -3.15 1.99 -26.78
C ASP A 290 -3.35 1.19 -25.48
N VAL A 291 -4.61 1.04 -25.08
CA VAL A 291 -4.98 0.27 -23.89
C VAL A 291 -4.57 -1.20 -24.00
N ASN A 292 -4.60 -1.80 -25.20
CA ASN A 292 -4.25 -3.21 -25.38
C ASN A 292 -2.75 -3.43 -25.22
N ALA A 293 -1.92 -2.46 -25.62
CA ALA A 293 -0.49 -2.47 -25.31
C ALA A 293 -0.25 -2.39 -23.80
N VAL A 294 -0.87 -1.43 -23.13
CA VAL A 294 -0.78 -1.29 -21.66
C VAL A 294 -1.21 -2.58 -20.95
N ARG A 295 -2.33 -3.18 -21.35
CA ARG A 295 -2.87 -4.38 -20.71
C ARG A 295 -1.90 -5.56 -20.73
N ARG A 296 -1.06 -5.67 -21.77
CA ARG A 296 -0.04 -6.74 -21.86
C ARG A 296 1.04 -6.61 -20.79
N ASP A 297 1.25 -5.42 -20.25
CA ASP A 297 2.21 -5.21 -19.17
C ASP A 297 1.69 -5.74 -17.82
N PHE A 298 0.39 -6.06 -17.69
CA PHE A 298 -0.21 -6.57 -16.45
C PHE A 298 -0.54 -8.06 -16.58
N PRO A 299 0.38 -8.97 -16.18
CA PRO A 299 0.22 -10.41 -16.43
C PRO A 299 -1.06 -11.00 -15.80
N ILE A 300 -1.45 -10.51 -14.63
CA ILE A 300 -2.64 -11.00 -13.91
C ILE A 300 -3.95 -10.77 -14.67
N LEU A 301 -4.00 -9.82 -15.61
CA LEU A 301 -5.21 -9.58 -16.42
C LEU A 301 -5.50 -10.72 -17.40
N GLN A 302 -4.53 -11.63 -17.63
CA GLN A 302 -4.71 -12.82 -18.46
C GLN A 302 -5.38 -13.98 -17.70
N GLU A 303 -5.49 -13.88 -16.38
CA GLU A 303 -6.09 -14.92 -15.55
C GLU A 303 -7.58 -15.12 -15.84
N ARG A 304 -8.04 -16.35 -15.58
CA ARG A 304 -9.45 -16.70 -15.64
C ARG A 304 -10.02 -16.89 -14.25
N VAL A 305 -11.13 -16.22 -13.98
CA VAL A 305 -11.90 -16.34 -12.74
C VAL A 305 -13.27 -16.90 -13.08
N ASN A 306 -13.68 -17.98 -12.41
CA ASN A 306 -14.95 -18.68 -12.70
C ASN A 306 -15.08 -19.11 -14.18
N GLY A 307 -13.96 -19.49 -14.81
CA GLY A 307 -13.90 -19.87 -16.22
C GLY A 307 -14.00 -18.70 -17.22
N ARG A 308 -14.20 -17.47 -16.73
CA ARG A 308 -14.32 -16.23 -17.53
C ARG A 308 -13.02 -15.43 -17.50
N GLN A 309 -12.78 -14.61 -18.51
CA GLN A 309 -11.67 -13.66 -18.50
C GLN A 309 -11.88 -12.63 -17.37
N LEU A 310 -10.86 -12.44 -16.53
CA LEU A 310 -10.88 -11.47 -15.44
C LEU A 310 -11.18 -10.06 -15.96
N VAL A 311 -12.13 -9.39 -15.32
CA VAL A 311 -12.37 -7.95 -15.43
C VAL A 311 -12.16 -7.34 -14.05
N TRP A 312 -11.10 -6.57 -13.89
CA TRP A 312 -10.76 -5.98 -12.60
C TRP A 312 -11.24 -4.54 -12.49
N PHE A 313 -12.27 -4.32 -11.67
CA PHE A 313 -12.84 -3.02 -11.34
C PHE A 313 -12.74 -2.70 -9.83
N ASP A 314 -11.76 -3.25 -9.11
CA ASP A 314 -11.50 -2.91 -7.69
C ASP A 314 -10.18 -2.14 -7.49
N ASN A 315 -9.86 -1.28 -8.45
CA ASN A 315 -8.64 -0.46 -8.49
C ASN A 315 -8.51 0.51 -7.31
N ALA A 316 -9.63 1.09 -6.85
CA ALA A 316 -9.63 2.02 -5.71
C ALA A 316 -9.31 1.32 -4.37
N ALA A 317 -9.40 -0.02 -4.30
CA ALA A 317 -8.88 -0.78 -3.18
C ALA A 317 -7.39 -1.11 -3.39
N THR A 318 -7.04 -1.71 -4.54
CA THR A 318 -5.66 -1.98 -4.91
C THR A 318 -5.54 -2.16 -6.42
N THR A 319 -4.46 -1.63 -6.99
CA THR A 319 -4.16 -1.77 -8.42
C THR A 319 -3.38 -3.05 -8.69
N HIS A 320 -3.45 -3.56 -9.92
CA HIS A 320 -2.52 -4.58 -10.38
C HIS A 320 -1.13 -4.00 -10.66
N LYS A 321 -0.15 -4.88 -10.84
CA LYS A 321 1.27 -4.53 -10.90
C LYS A 321 1.76 -4.81 -12.32
N PRO A 322 2.40 -3.86 -12.99
CA PRO A 322 3.01 -4.13 -14.28
C PRO A 322 4.22 -5.05 -14.09
N GLN A 323 4.57 -5.80 -15.13
CA GLN A 323 5.67 -6.76 -15.13
C GLN A 323 6.99 -6.11 -14.67
N SER A 324 7.24 -4.86 -15.06
CA SER A 324 8.44 -4.13 -14.64
C SER A 324 8.59 -3.95 -13.12
N VAL A 325 7.48 -3.89 -12.37
CA VAL A 325 7.51 -3.81 -10.90
C VAL A 325 7.82 -5.18 -10.30
N ILE A 326 7.22 -6.24 -10.84
CA ILE A 326 7.45 -7.62 -10.42
C ILE A 326 8.91 -8.00 -10.66
N ASP A 327 9.43 -7.70 -11.85
CA ASP A 327 10.82 -7.96 -12.23
C ASP A 327 11.79 -7.16 -11.36
N ARG A 328 11.46 -5.90 -11.04
CA ARG A 328 12.32 -5.07 -10.19
C ARG A 328 12.45 -5.63 -8.78
N LEU A 329 11.35 -6.10 -8.19
CA LEU A 329 11.36 -6.77 -6.89
C LEU A 329 12.16 -8.07 -6.92
N SER A 330 11.91 -8.91 -7.94
CA SER A 330 12.65 -10.17 -8.13
C SER A 330 14.16 -9.91 -8.25
N TYR A 331 14.55 -8.92 -9.06
CA TYR A 331 15.94 -8.52 -9.24
C TYR A 331 16.58 -8.04 -7.95
N PHE A 332 15.88 -7.21 -7.16
CA PHE A 332 16.40 -6.74 -5.86
C PHE A 332 16.77 -7.93 -4.97
N TYR A 333 15.86 -8.88 -4.81
CA TYR A 333 16.11 -10.05 -3.96
C TYR A 333 17.18 -10.99 -4.50
N ALA A 334 17.25 -11.15 -5.82
CA ALA A 334 18.23 -12.03 -6.46
C ALA A 334 19.66 -11.45 -6.48
N HIS A 335 19.81 -10.11 -6.54
CA HIS A 335 21.11 -9.50 -6.89
C HIS A 335 21.58 -8.35 -6.00
N GLU A 336 20.67 -7.69 -5.25
CA GLU A 336 20.97 -6.46 -4.49
C GLU A 336 20.69 -6.57 -2.99
N ASN A 337 19.99 -7.62 -2.55
CA ASN A 337 19.46 -7.73 -1.19
C ASN A 337 20.53 -7.51 -0.11
N SER A 338 20.33 -6.44 0.67
CA SER A 338 21.10 -6.14 1.86
C SER A 338 20.42 -5.09 2.72
N ASN A 339 20.93 -4.91 3.95
CA ASN A 339 20.53 -3.77 4.77
C ASN A 339 21.25 -2.49 4.31
N ILE A 340 20.65 -1.34 4.58
CA ILE A 340 21.06 -0.03 4.05
C ILE A 340 21.83 0.83 5.08
N HIS A 341 22.51 1.87 4.59
CA HIS A 341 23.18 2.96 5.34
C HIS A 341 24.36 2.61 6.27
N ARG A 342 24.48 1.37 6.77
CA ARG A 342 25.38 1.05 7.90
C ARG A 342 26.57 0.16 7.57
N ALA A 343 26.65 -0.38 6.36
CA ALA A 343 27.65 -1.37 5.98
C ALA A 343 28.55 -0.87 4.84
N ALA A 344 29.86 -1.10 4.97
CA ALA A 344 30.88 -0.70 4.00
C ALA A 344 31.02 -1.67 2.82
N HIS A 345 30.23 -2.74 2.75
CA HIS A 345 30.34 -3.75 1.70
C HIS A 345 29.47 -3.41 0.48
N ALA A 346 29.87 -3.89 -0.71
CA ALA A 346 29.26 -3.52 -1.99
C ALA A 346 27.74 -3.79 -2.08
N LEU A 347 27.23 -4.85 -1.44
CA LEU A 347 25.79 -5.13 -1.41
C LEU A 347 24.98 -4.07 -0.63
N ALA A 348 25.50 -3.55 0.48
CA ALA A 348 24.83 -2.52 1.25
C ALA A 348 24.83 -1.19 0.50
N GLY A 349 25.93 -0.86 -0.21
CA GLY A 349 25.99 0.27 -1.12
C GLY A 349 24.91 0.20 -2.20
N ARG A 350 24.84 -0.92 -2.93
CA ARG A 350 23.83 -1.14 -3.97
C ARG A 350 22.38 -1.05 -3.45
N ALA A 351 22.09 -1.68 -2.31
CA ALA A 351 20.76 -1.61 -1.69
C ALA A 351 20.41 -0.17 -1.26
N THR A 352 21.38 0.56 -0.70
CA THR A 352 21.21 1.97 -0.27
C THR A 352 20.94 2.86 -1.47
N ASP A 353 21.73 2.73 -2.54
CA ASP A 353 21.57 3.50 -3.77
C ASP A 353 20.19 3.24 -4.40
N ALA A 354 19.73 1.99 -4.43
CA ALA A 354 18.42 1.63 -4.94
C ALA A 354 17.28 2.25 -4.11
N TYR A 355 17.38 2.20 -2.78
CA TYR A 355 16.39 2.75 -1.85
C TYR A 355 16.31 4.29 -1.96
N GLU A 356 17.44 4.99 -1.95
CA GLU A 356 17.47 6.45 -2.07
C GLU A 356 17.12 6.94 -3.48
N ALA A 357 17.42 6.16 -4.52
CA ALA A 357 16.93 6.42 -5.87
C ALA A 357 15.41 6.33 -5.94
N ALA A 358 14.78 5.38 -5.24
CA ALA A 358 13.32 5.31 -5.14
C ALA A 358 12.74 6.53 -4.42
N ARG A 359 13.35 6.99 -3.34
CA ARG A 359 12.97 8.23 -2.63
C ARG A 359 13.02 9.44 -3.57
N SER A 360 14.09 9.55 -4.35
CA SER A 360 14.25 10.63 -5.33
C SER A 360 13.20 10.57 -6.46
N LYS A 361 12.76 9.36 -6.85
CA LYS A 361 11.65 9.20 -7.82
C LYS A 361 10.33 9.67 -7.23
N VAL A 362 10.03 9.30 -5.98
CA VAL A 362 8.86 9.81 -5.26
C VAL A 362 8.87 11.33 -5.19
N GLN A 363 10.01 11.92 -4.79
CA GLN A 363 10.19 13.37 -4.71
C GLN A 363 9.82 14.07 -6.03
N ARG A 364 10.38 13.60 -7.16
CA ARG A 364 10.06 14.18 -8.47
C ARG A 364 8.61 13.95 -8.89
N PHE A 365 8.06 12.77 -8.58
CA PHE A 365 6.73 12.37 -9.00
C PHE A 365 5.62 13.26 -8.41
N ILE A 366 5.75 13.63 -7.14
CA ILE A 366 4.79 14.51 -6.47
C ILE A 366 5.21 15.99 -6.46
N GLY A 367 6.32 16.33 -7.11
CA GLY A 367 6.84 17.70 -7.15
C GLY A 367 7.33 18.23 -5.79
N ALA A 368 7.90 17.39 -4.92
CA ALA A 368 8.51 17.85 -3.67
C ALA A 368 9.87 18.54 -3.92
N SER A 369 10.32 19.40 -3.00
CA SER A 369 11.54 20.19 -3.19
C SER A 369 12.82 19.38 -2.94
N SER A 370 12.77 18.43 -2.01
CA SER A 370 13.92 17.60 -1.62
C SER A 370 13.49 16.17 -1.28
N PRO A 371 14.33 15.15 -1.56
CA PRO A 371 14.08 13.79 -1.08
C PRO A 371 14.04 13.71 0.46
N ASP A 372 14.65 14.65 1.17
CA ASP A 372 14.62 14.69 2.64
C ASP A 372 13.22 14.95 3.22
N GLU A 373 12.29 15.40 2.38
CA GLU A 373 10.89 15.65 2.73
C GLU A 373 10.02 14.40 2.60
N ILE A 374 10.60 13.29 2.11
CA ILE A 374 9.90 12.04 1.82
C ILE A 374 10.26 11.00 2.88
N ILE A 375 9.26 10.50 3.59
CA ILE A 375 9.37 9.41 4.58
C ILE A 375 8.62 8.20 4.04
N PHE A 376 9.28 7.04 4.07
CA PHE A 376 8.65 5.76 3.76
C PHE A 376 7.95 5.16 4.99
N VAL A 377 6.72 4.72 4.78
CA VAL A 377 5.86 4.05 5.77
C VAL A 377 5.17 2.86 5.12
N ARG A 378 4.35 2.10 5.84
CA ARG A 378 3.61 0.95 5.28
C ARG A 378 2.45 1.36 4.35
N GLY A 379 1.96 2.58 4.45
CA GLY A 379 0.81 3.07 3.69
C GLY A 379 0.23 4.38 4.25
N THR A 380 -0.74 4.95 3.55
CA THR A 380 -1.46 6.18 3.91
C THR A 380 -2.00 6.16 5.35
N THR A 381 -2.53 5.02 5.81
CA THR A 381 -3.05 4.90 7.19
C THR A 381 -1.95 5.09 8.23
N GLU A 382 -0.75 4.53 8.00
CA GLU A 382 0.38 4.74 8.89
C GLU A 382 0.90 6.18 8.78
N ALA A 383 0.92 6.73 7.56
CA ALA A 383 1.32 8.11 7.28
C ALA A 383 0.53 9.12 8.13
N ILE A 384 -0.82 9.02 8.11
CA ILE A 384 -1.71 9.91 8.87
C ILE A 384 -1.56 9.66 10.38
N ASN A 385 -1.38 8.41 10.81
CA ASN A 385 -1.13 8.09 12.21
C ASN A 385 0.18 8.71 12.73
N LEU A 386 1.25 8.64 11.93
CA LEU A 386 2.53 9.26 12.26
C LEU A 386 2.32 10.75 12.50
N ILE A 387 1.67 11.45 11.59
CA ILE A 387 1.43 12.90 11.68
C ILE A 387 0.56 13.23 12.90
N ALA A 388 -0.57 12.54 13.08
CA ALA A 388 -1.47 12.75 14.22
C ALA A 388 -0.77 12.51 15.57
N LYS A 389 0.07 11.46 15.67
CA LYS A 389 0.74 11.05 16.92
C LYS A 389 2.04 11.79 17.22
N THR A 390 2.57 12.57 16.27
CA THR A 390 3.78 13.39 16.47
C THR A 390 3.44 14.86 16.42
N TRP A 391 3.22 15.40 15.22
CA TRP A 391 2.82 16.79 15.00
C TRP A 391 1.52 17.09 15.77
N GLY A 392 0.48 16.26 15.61
CA GLY A 392 -0.82 16.48 16.24
C GLY A 392 -0.73 16.56 17.77
N VAL A 393 -0.11 15.57 18.42
CA VAL A 393 0.08 15.55 19.89
C VAL A 393 0.85 16.77 20.41
N LYS A 394 1.80 17.31 19.63
CA LYS A 394 2.59 18.48 20.03
C LYS A 394 1.85 19.80 19.87
N HIS A 395 0.95 19.92 18.88
CA HIS A 395 0.40 21.21 18.43
C HIS A 395 -1.11 21.37 18.62
N VAL A 396 -1.84 20.31 19.00
CA VAL A 396 -3.29 20.32 19.20
C VAL A 396 -3.60 20.11 20.68
N GLY A 397 -4.35 21.04 21.27
CA GLY A 397 -4.76 21.00 22.68
C GLY A 397 -6.25 21.20 22.91
N GLU A 398 -6.61 21.41 24.17
CA GLU A 398 -8.00 21.57 24.59
C GLU A 398 -8.66 22.80 23.92
N GLY A 399 -9.84 22.58 23.35
CA GLY A 399 -10.61 23.60 22.63
C GLY A 399 -10.09 23.95 21.23
N ASP A 400 -9.02 23.31 20.76
CA ASP A 400 -8.58 23.44 19.38
C ASP A 400 -9.48 22.66 18.42
N GLU A 401 -9.41 23.00 17.14
CA GLU A 401 -10.25 22.40 16.11
C GLU A 401 -9.39 21.66 15.07
N ILE A 402 -9.84 20.44 14.74
CA ILE A 402 -9.36 19.64 13.62
C ILE A 402 -10.49 19.60 12.59
N ILE A 403 -10.22 20.00 11.35
CA ILE A 403 -11.23 19.98 10.28
C ILE A 403 -10.93 18.81 9.35
N VAL A 404 -11.95 17.99 9.06
CA VAL A 404 -11.95 16.96 8.01
C VAL A 404 -13.12 17.19 7.06
N SER A 405 -13.26 16.41 5.99
CA SER A 405 -14.46 16.46 5.13
C SER A 405 -15.39 15.26 5.33
N HIS A 406 -16.63 15.31 4.83
CA HIS A 406 -17.46 14.10 4.77
C HIS A 406 -16.85 13.01 3.88
N LEU A 407 -16.01 13.37 2.89
CA LEU A 407 -15.48 12.46 1.88
C LEU A 407 -14.33 11.58 2.37
N GLU A 408 -13.89 11.75 3.61
CA GLU A 408 -12.70 11.09 4.13
C GLU A 408 -12.85 9.56 4.21
N HIS A 409 -11.76 8.88 3.85
CA HIS A 409 -11.55 7.50 4.24
C HIS A 409 -11.41 7.42 5.76
N HIS A 410 -11.79 6.29 6.38
CA HIS A 410 -11.62 6.05 7.83
C HIS A 410 -10.19 6.30 8.33
N ALA A 411 -9.20 6.07 7.47
CA ALA A 411 -7.78 6.33 7.73
C ALA A 411 -7.48 7.81 7.99
N ASN A 412 -8.28 8.71 7.41
CA ASN A 412 -8.23 10.15 7.61
C ASN A 412 -9.35 10.68 8.52
N ILE A 413 -9.92 9.81 9.36
CA ILE A 413 -10.93 10.18 10.39
C ILE A 413 -10.47 9.70 11.76
N VAL A 414 -10.24 8.39 11.88
CA VAL A 414 -10.00 7.73 13.17
C VAL A 414 -8.78 8.28 13.92
N PRO A 415 -7.62 8.56 13.27
CA PRO A 415 -6.47 9.14 13.98
C PRO A 415 -6.78 10.52 14.60
N TRP A 416 -7.59 11.33 13.91
CA TRP A 416 -8.00 12.64 14.39
C TRP A 416 -9.02 12.56 15.51
N GLN A 417 -9.95 11.60 15.45
CA GLN A 417 -10.88 11.32 16.55
C GLN A 417 -10.12 10.88 17.82
N GLN A 418 -9.12 10.01 17.66
CA GLN A 418 -8.26 9.59 18.77
C GLN A 418 -7.50 10.76 19.37
N LEU A 419 -6.89 11.62 18.53
CA LEU A 419 -6.19 12.82 18.98
C LEU A 419 -7.14 13.80 19.70
N ALA A 420 -8.32 14.05 19.14
CA ALA A 420 -9.35 14.90 19.73
C ALA A 420 -9.78 14.38 21.12
N ALA A 421 -10.04 13.08 21.23
CA ALA A 421 -10.40 12.45 22.51
C ALA A 421 -9.26 12.52 23.55
N GLN A 422 -8.00 12.47 23.11
CA GLN A 422 -6.84 12.57 23.98
C GLN A 422 -6.58 14.01 24.47
N THR A 423 -6.79 15.00 23.61
CA THR A 423 -6.36 16.39 23.83
C THR A 423 -7.49 17.32 24.26
N GLY A 424 -8.75 16.92 24.09
CA GLY A 424 -9.91 17.81 24.27
C GLY A 424 -10.18 18.73 23.08
N ALA A 425 -9.54 18.47 21.93
CA ALA A 425 -9.87 19.16 20.68
C ALA A 425 -11.21 18.69 20.11
N THR A 426 -11.78 19.48 19.19
CA THR A 426 -13.05 19.19 18.53
C THR A 426 -12.82 18.86 17.06
N LEU A 427 -13.45 17.79 16.57
CA LEU A 427 -13.48 17.46 15.15
C LEU A 427 -14.65 18.21 14.47
N ARG A 428 -14.35 18.98 13.42
CA ARG A 428 -15.32 19.69 12.58
C ARG A 428 -15.31 19.07 11.18
N VAL A 429 -16.44 19.07 10.49
CA VAL A 429 -16.60 18.33 9.22
C VAL A 429 -17.13 19.23 8.11
N ILE A 430 -16.41 19.30 7.00
CA ILE A 430 -16.80 20.01 5.77
C ILE A 430 -17.94 19.24 5.11
N PRO A 431 -19.13 19.86 4.94
CA PRO A 431 -20.24 19.20 4.31
C PRO A 431 -20.08 19.10 2.78
N VAL A 432 -20.91 18.25 2.18
CA VAL A 432 -21.02 18.09 0.72
C VAL A 432 -22.46 18.32 0.28
N ASP A 433 -22.62 18.73 -0.98
CA ASP A 433 -23.93 18.78 -1.64
C ASP A 433 -24.42 17.37 -2.05
N ASP A 434 -25.57 17.31 -2.70
CA ASP A 434 -26.18 16.04 -3.13
C ASP A 434 -25.51 15.41 -4.35
N THR A 435 -24.61 16.14 -5.02
CA THR A 435 -23.72 15.57 -6.05
C THR A 435 -22.48 14.93 -5.42
N GLY A 436 -22.15 15.30 -4.18
CA GLY A 436 -20.96 14.86 -3.48
C GLY A 436 -19.78 15.82 -3.62
N GLN A 437 -20.00 17.05 -4.08
CA GLN A 437 -19.01 18.12 -4.13
C GLN A 437 -18.90 18.80 -2.75
N VAL A 438 -17.69 19.13 -2.32
CA VAL A 438 -17.47 19.87 -1.06
C VAL A 438 -18.07 21.27 -1.12
N LEU A 439 -18.71 21.69 -0.03
CA LEU A 439 -19.30 23.02 0.10
C LEU A 439 -18.27 24.01 0.66
N LEU A 440 -17.54 24.68 -0.24
CA LEU A 440 -16.47 25.62 0.13
C LEU A 440 -16.94 26.78 1.00
N GLU A 441 -18.16 27.30 0.79
CA GLU A 441 -18.71 28.37 1.63
C GLU A 441 -18.87 27.92 3.09
N GLU A 442 -19.31 26.68 3.31
CA GLU A 442 -19.42 26.13 4.66
C GLU A 442 -18.05 25.87 5.26
N TYR A 443 -17.08 25.39 4.47
CA TYR A 443 -15.71 25.27 4.91
C TYR A 443 -15.12 26.62 5.41
N ARG A 444 -15.34 27.72 4.66
CA ARG A 444 -14.90 29.05 5.10
C ARG A 444 -15.48 29.47 6.44
N ARG A 445 -16.72 29.07 6.74
CA ARG A 445 -17.38 29.35 8.04
C ARG A 445 -16.89 28.45 9.17
N LEU A 446 -16.33 27.28 8.85
CA LEU A 446 -15.74 26.38 9.85
C LEU A 446 -14.37 26.87 10.33
N LEU A 447 -13.63 27.61 9.51
CA LEU A 447 -12.30 28.10 9.85
C LEU A 447 -12.34 29.15 10.96
N SER A 448 -11.42 28.99 11.91
CA SER A 448 -11.25 29.87 13.07
C SER A 448 -9.78 29.93 13.48
N ASP A 449 -9.44 30.81 14.42
CA ASP A 449 -8.13 30.87 15.09
C ASP A 449 -7.84 29.63 15.97
N ARG A 450 -8.88 28.85 16.29
CA ARG A 450 -8.78 27.54 16.96
C ARG A 450 -8.43 26.41 16.00
N THR A 451 -8.57 26.60 14.69
CA THR A 451 -8.25 25.57 13.71
C THR A 451 -6.74 25.33 13.68
N LYS A 452 -6.30 24.13 14.02
CA LYS A 452 -4.87 23.75 13.99
C LYS A 452 -4.48 23.00 12.75
N ILE A 453 -5.37 22.13 12.28
CA ILE A 453 -5.12 21.35 11.07
C ILE A 453 -6.40 21.08 10.29
N VAL A 454 -6.29 21.16 8.98
CA VAL A 454 -7.30 20.76 8.00
C VAL A 454 -6.76 19.52 7.29
N SER A 455 -7.46 18.39 7.38
CA SER A 455 -7.04 17.14 6.77
C SER A 455 -8.10 16.66 5.79
N VAL A 456 -7.80 16.74 4.49
CA VAL A 456 -8.77 16.45 3.42
C VAL A 456 -8.24 15.48 2.39
N THR A 457 -9.10 14.62 1.87
CA THR A 457 -8.78 13.82 0.69
C THR A 457 -8.71 14.68 -0.56
N GLN A 458 -7.77 14.38 -1.47
CA GLN A 458 -7.75 15.01 -2.80
C GLN A 458 -8.77 14.37 -3.75
N VAL A 459 -8.97 13.05 -3.62
CA VAL A 459 -9.93 12.28 -4.43
C VAL A 459 -10.63 11.25 -3.54
N SER A 460 -11.95 11.36 -3.45
CA SER A 460 -12.76 10.42 -2.66
C SER A 460 -12.65 8.99 -3.20
N ASN A 461 -12.32 8.03 -2.34
CA ASN A 461 -12.29 6.63 -2.74
C ASN A 461 -13.68 6.02 -3.00
N ALA A 462 -14.74 6.60 -2.43
CA ALA A 462 -16.10 6.11 -2.54
C ALA A 462 -16.84 6.80 -3.67
N LEU A 463 -16.72 8.12 -3.78
CA LEU A 463 -17.45 8.92 -4.76
C LEU A 463 -16.63 9.29 -5.98
N GLY A 464 -15.29 9.17 -5.94
CA GLY A 464 -14.40 9.69 -6.97
C GLY A 464 -14.30 11.22 -7.01
N THR A 465 -15.08 11.96 -6.23
CA THR A 465 -15.06 13.45 -6.21
C THR A 465 -13.64 13.98 -6.06
N VAL A 466 -13.25 14.88 -6.95
CA VAL A 466 -12.01 15.65 -6.85
C VAL A 466 -12.27 16.88 -5.98
N VAL A 467 -11.48 17.00 -4.91
CA VAL A 467 -11.59 18.10 -3.96
C VAL A 467 -10.68 19.24 -4.42
N PRO A 468 -11.12 20.51 -4.40
CA PRO A 468 -10.31 21.68 -4.72
C PRO A 468 -9.28 21.95 -3.61
N VAL A 469 -8.32 21.04 -3.45
CA VAL A 469 -7.37 21.04 -2.32
C VAL A 469 -6.50 22.27 -2.27
N LYS A 470 -6.14 22.86 -3.42
CA LYS A 470 -5.36 24.10 -3.46
C LYS A 470 -6.08 25.24 -2.75
N GLU A 471 -7.35 25.47 -3.08
CA GLU A 471 -8.16 26.51 -2.42
C GLU A 471 -8.36 26.21 -0.93
N ILE A 472 -8.56 24.93 -0.58
CA ILE A 472 -8.69 24.51 0.83
C ILE A 472 -7.40 24.79 1.61
N VAL A 473 -6.24 24.43 1.07
CA VAL A 473 -4.94 24.65 1.71
C VAL A 473 -4.67 26.15 1.88
N GLU A 474 -4.89 26.94 0.84
CA GLU A 474 -4.75 28.39 0.89
C GLU A 474 -5.62 29.04 1.98
N LEU A 475 -6.87 28.60 2.11
CA LEU A 475 -7.79 29.05 3.16
C LEU A 475 -7.36 28.59 4.57
N ALA A 476 -6.89 27.35 4.70
CA ALA A 476 -6.36 26.83 5.97
C ALA A 476 -5.18 27.67 6.46
N HIS A 477 -4.24 27.98 5.56
CA HIS A 477 -3.08 28.81 5.88
C HIS A 477 -3.46 30.23 6.28
N ARG A 478 -4.47 30.84 5.63
CA ARG A 478 -4.99 32.15 6.04
C ARG A 478 -5.55 32.15 7.46
N ALA A 479 -6.07 31.02 7.93
CA ALA A 479 -6.50 30.83 9.32
C ALA A 479 -5.37 30.45 10.28
N GLY A 480 -4.14 30.28 9.79
CA GLY A 480 -2.98 29.83 10.59
C GLY A 480 -2.93 28.32 10.83
N ALA A 481 -3.80 27.54 10.19
CA ALA A 481 -3.84 26.09 10.30
C ALA A 481 -2.85 25.41 9.34
N LYS A 482 -2.44 24.18 9.67
CA LYS A 482 -1.73 23.28 8.76
C LYS A 482 -2.69 22.52 7.86
N ALA A 483 -2.22 22.06 6.70
CA ALA A 483 -3.01 21.28 5.77
C ALA A 483 -2.37 19.92 5.44
N LEU A 484 -3.11 18.83 5.72
CA LEU A 484 -2.79 17.49 5.26
C LEU A 484 -3.68 17.13 4.08
N VAL A 485 -3.07 16.65 3.00
CA VAL A 485 -3.77 16.14 1.82
C VAL A 485 -3.61 14.62 1.73
N ASP A 486 -4.72 13.88 1.84
CA ASP A 486 -4.77 12.45 1.57
C ASP A 486 -4.89 12.24 0.05
N GLY A 487 -3.74 11.91 -0.56
CA GLY A 487 -3.58 11.65 -1.98
C GLY A 487 -3.67 10.18 -2.37
N ALA A 488 -4.16 9.30 -1.50
CA ALA A 488 -4.12 7.86 -1.75
C ALA A 488 -4.80 7.42 -3.07
N GLN A 489 -5.80 8.18 -3.54
CA GLN A 489 -6.43 7.95 -4.84
C GLN A 489 -5.91 8.89 -5.93
N SER A 490 -5.52 10.12 -5.62
CA SER A 490 -5.15 11.09 -6.67
C SER A 490 -3.88 10.70 -7.42
N VAL A 491 -2.89 10.13 -6.71
CA VAL A 491 -1.56 9.82 -7.27
C VAL A 491 -1.56 8.86 -8.47
N SER A 492 -2.62 8.08 -8.68
CA SER A 492 -2.75 7.18 -9.84
C SER A 492 -3.57 7.77 -10.98
N HIS A 493 -4.34 8.83 -10.73
CA HIS A 493 -5.38 9.31 -11.63
C HIS A 493 -5.12 10.72 -12.16
N MET A 494 -4.31 11.52 -11.47
CA MET A 494 -4.03 12.90 -11.85
C MET A 494 -2.62 13.33 -11.43
N ARG A 495 -2.10 14.38 -12.08
CA ARG A 495 -0.83 14.99 -11.68
C ARG A 495 -0.95 15.59 -10.27
N VAL A 496 0.08 15.37 -9.46
CA VAL A 496 0.23 15.96 -8.14
C VAL A 496 1.48 16.81 -8.11
N ASP A 497 1.35 18.03 -7.62
CA ASP A 497 2.47 18.93 -7.30
C ASP A 497 2.23 19.51 -5.90
N VAL A 498 2.93 18.98 -4.91
CA VAL A 498 2.75 19.36 -3.50
C VAL A 498 3.22 20.78 -3.21
N GLN A 499 4.12 21.34 -4.02
CA GLN A 499 4.54 22.74 -3.92
C GLN A 499 3.48 23.66 -4.51
N ALA A 500 2.87 23.30 -5.65
CA ALA A 500 1.80 24.08 -6.26
C ALA A 500 0.50 24.08 -5.43
N ILE A 501 0.23 22.97 -4.72
CA ILE A 501 -0.86 22.88 -3.74
C ILE A 501 -0.51 23.62 -2.44
N ASP A 502 0.79 23.83 -2.18
CA ASP A 502 1.36 24.31 -0.92
C ASP A 502 1.04 23.43 0.31
N ALA A 503 0.82 22.12 0.10
CA ALA A 503 0.46 21.21 1.18
C ALA A 503 1.55 21.15 2.28
N ASP A 504 1.15 21.20 3.56
CA ASP A 504 2.11 20.99 4.66
C ASP A 504 2.48 19.51 4.78
N PHE A 505 1.51 18.63 4.53
CA PHE A 505 1.68 17.19 4.43
C PHE A 505 0.92 16.63 3.23
N PHE A 506 1.49 15.62 2.57
CA PHE A 506 0.82 14.86 1.52
C PHE A 506 1.12 13.37 1.69
N VAL A 507 0.11 12.51 1.60
CA VAL A 507 0.28 11.08 1.91
C VAL A 507 -0.34 10.19 0.83
N PHE A 508 0.29 9.05 0.54
CA PHE A 508 -0.27 8.05 -0.35
C PHE A 508 0.26 6.63 -0.10
N SER A 509 -0.41 5.63 -0.67
CA SER A 509 -0.03 4.21 -0.59
C SER A 509 0.48 3.70 -1.93
N GLY A 510 1.59 2.96 -1.93
CA GLY A 510 2.21 2.42 -3.14
C GLY A 510 1.31 1.45 -3.92
N HIS A 511 0.56 0.60 -3.22
CA HIS A 511 -0.35 -0.38 -3.84
C HIS A 511 -1.55 0.23 -4.59
N LYS A 512 -1.73 1.55 -4.53
CA LYS A 512 -2.73 2.29 -5.32
C LYS A 512 -2.12 2.98 -6.54
N VAL A 513 -0.80 3.06 -6.62
CA VAL A 513 -0.05 3.58 -7.78
C VAL A 513 0.77 2.44 -8.41
N PHE A 514 0.13 1.29 -8.62
CA PHE A 514 0.67 0.12 -9.32
C PHE A 514 1.92 -0.51 -8.68
N GLY A 515 2.26 -0.08 -7.46
CA GLY A 515 3.39 -0.54 -6.69
C GLY A 515 3.09 -1.70 -5.74
N PRO A 516 4.08 -2.12 -4.95
CA PRO A 516 3.93 -3.21 -3.98
C PRO A 516 2.99 -2.85 -2.82
N THR A 517 2.54 -3.87 -2.10
CA THR A 517 1.85 -3.69 -0.80
C THR A 517 2.84 -3.34 0.29
N GLY A 518 2.37 -2.79 1.43
CA GLY A 518 3.23 -2.58 2.59
C GLY A 518 4.26 -1.45 2.42
N ILE A 519 4.10 -0.60 1.42
CA ILE A 519 4.87 0.63 1.22
C ILE A 519 3.93 1.80 0.92
N GLY A 520 4.25 2.95 1.47
CA GLY A 520 3.58 4.23 1.30
C GLY A 520 4.51 5.38 1.67
N VAL A 521 4.00 6.59 1.50
CA VAL A 521 4.79 7.81 1.57
C VAL A 521 4.10 8.84 2.43
N VAL A 522 4.88 9.51 3.27
CA VAL A 522 4.59 10.84 3.81
C VAL A 522 5.52 11.81 3.12
N TYR A 523 4.96 12.82 2.48
CA TYR A 523 5.64 14.09 2.26
C TYR A 523 5.28 15.03 3.41
N GLY A 524 6.28 15.75 3.92
CA GLY A 524 6.06 16.89 4.80
C GLY A 524 7.09 17.99 4.54
N LYS A 525 6.67 19.26 4.59
CA LYS A 525 7.59 20.38 4.42
C LYS A 525 8.75 20.26 5.42
N ARG A 526 9.99 20.44 4.95
CA ARG A 526 11.20 20.26 5.78
C ARG A 526 11.12 20.94 7.15
N ALA A 527 10.73 22.21 7.18
CA ALA A 527 10.64 23.00 8.41
C ALA A 527 9.67 22.40 9.45
N ILE A 528 8.63 21.70 8.99
CA ILE A 528 7.66 21.03 9.87
C ILE A 528 8.24 19.71 10.37
N LEU A 529 8.86 18.92 9.48
CA LEU A 529 9.48 17.65 9.85
C LEU A 529 10.63 17.82 10.86
N GLU A 530 11.40 18.91 10.75
CA GLU A 530 12.49 19.22 11.68
C GLU A 530 11.99 19.46 13.12
N ASP A 531 10.81 20.04 13.27
CA ASP A 531 10.16 20.32 14.56
C ASP A 531 9.40 19.13 15.15
N MET A 532 9.05 18.13 14.32
CA MET A 532 8.30 16.96 14.75
C MET A 532 9.13 16.00 15.61
N PRO A 533 8.60 15.53 16.77
CA PRO A 533 9.25 14.53 17.60
C PRO A 533 9.26 13.15 16.89
N PRO A 534 10.18 12.24 17.24
CA PRO A 534 10.17 10.88 16.70
C PRO A 534 8.87 10.14 17.07
N TRP A 535 8.43 9.24 16.20
CA TRP A 535 7.23 8.42 16.45
C TRP A 535 7.55 7.04 17.01
N GLN A 536 8.21 6.21 16.20
CA GLN A 536 8.69 4.89 16.59
C GLN A 536 10.18 5.01 17.00
N GLY A 537 10.57 4.33 18.08
CA GLY A 537 11.95 4.33 18.57
C GLY A 537 12.65 3.01 18.25
N GLY A 538 13.91 3.08 17.82
CA GLY A 538 14.71 1.88 17.51
C GLY A 538 15.98 2.21 16.74
N GLY A 539 16.58 1.19 16.11
CA GLY A 539 17.70 1.39 15.19
C GLY A 539 17.34 2.25 13.97
N ASN A 540 18.32 2.56 13.13
CA ASN A 540 18.23 3.43 11.94
C ASN A 540 17.95 4.92 12.22
N MET A 541 16.98 5.24 13.07
CA MET A 541 16.53 6.62 13.36
C MET A 541 17.38 7.41 14.37
N ILE A 542 18.40 6.76 14.93
CA ILE A 542 19.31 7.29 15.94
C ILE A 542 20.62 7.74 15.30
N ALA A 543 21.11 8.91 15.69
CA ALA A 543 22.46 9.39 15.38
C ALA A 543 23.48 8.99 16.46
N ASP A 544 23.10 9.08 17.74
CA ASP A 544 23.91 8.63 18.87
C ASP A 544 23.01 8.16 20.04
N VAL A 545 23.44 7.15 20.81
CA VAL A 545 22.68 6.61 21.94
C VAL A 545 23.59 6.19 23.09
N THR A 546 23.27 6.72 24.27
CA THR A 546 23.78 6.28 25.58
C THR A 546 22.62 5.84 26.46
N PHE A 547 22.89 5.31 27.66
CA PHE A 547 21.82 4.96 28.60
C PHE A 547 21.08 6.20 29.13
N GLU A 548 21.72 7.37 29.13
CA GLU A 548 21.20 8.62 29.66
C GLU A 548 20.50 9.47 28.59
N ARG A 549 20.89 9.34 27.32
CA ARG A 549 20.42 10.21 26.24
C ARG A 549 20.43 9.55 24.87
N THR A 550 19.44 9.90 24.06
CA THR A 550 19.40 9.60 22.63
C THR A 550 19.44 10.87 21.80
N VAL A 551 20.27 10.90 20.77
CA VAL A 551 20.29 11.91 19.71
C VAL A 551 19.72 11.28 18.44
N PHE A 552 18.69 11.91 17.88
CA PHE A 552 17.99 11.39 16.69
C PHE A 552 18.60 11.93 15.39
N GLN A 553 18.45 11.14 14.32
CA GLN A 553 18.75 11.60 12.95
C GLN A 553 17.86 12.80 12.56
N PRO A 554 18.27 13.61 11.58
CA PRO A 554 17.35 14.52 10.89
C PRO A 554 16.27 13.73 10.12
N PRO A 555 15.17 14.39 9.71
CA PRO A 555 14.27 13.84 8.71
C PRO A 555 15.03 13.52 7.41
N PRO A 556 14.64 12.45 6.68
CA PRO A 556 13.52 11.56 6.96
C PRO A 556 13.87 10.42 7.94
N GLY A 557 15.17 10.17 8.17
CA GLY A 557 15.67 9.05 8.97
C GLY A 557 15.09 8.98 10.39
N ARG A 558 14.77 10.13 11.01
CA ARG A 558 14.07 10.21 12.31
C ARG A 558 12.78 9.38 12.39
N PHE A 559 12.11 9.19 11.26
CA PHE A 559 10.78 8.59 11.17
C PHE A 559 10.79 7.16 10.60
N GLU A 560 11.95 6.67 10.16
CA GLU A 560 12.13 5.35 9.55
C GLU A 560 12.86 4.41 10.53
N ALA A 561 12.22 4.14 11.67
CA ALA A 561 12.79 3.31 12.72
C ALA A 561 12.88 1.83 12.31
N GLY A 562 14.00 1.19 12.65
CA GLY A 562 14.29 -0.20 12.32
C GLY A 562 14.68 -0.41 10.85
N THR A 563 14.75 -1.68 10.44
CA THR A 563 14.96 -2.03 9.03
C THR A 563 13.65 -1.76 8.28
N GLY A 564 13.69 -0.82 7.33
CA GLY A 564 12.53 -0.47 6.51
C GLY A 564 12.15 -1.52 5.47
N ASN A 565 11.07 -1.27 4.73
CA ASN A 565 10.63 -2.13 3.63
C ASN A 565 11.40 -1.79 2.34
N ILE A 566 12.68 -2.18 2.29
CA ILE A 566 13.66 -1.73 1.29
C ILE A 566 13.25 -2.16 -0.13
N ALA A 567 12.97 -3.45 -0.33
CA ALA A 567 12.62 -3.98 -1.64
C ALA A 567 11.35 -3.33 -2.20
N ASP A 568 10.34 -3.12 -1.37
CA ASP A 568 9.08 -2.54 -1.82
C ASP A 568 9.18 -1.03 -2.08
N ALA A 569 10.03 -0.29 -1.38
CA ALA A 569 10.38 1.09 -1.75
C ALA A 569 11.00 1.13 -3.16
N VAL A 570 11.92 0.21 -3.43
CA VAL A 570 12.53 0.05 -4.77
C VAL A 570 11.48 -0.33 -5.83
N GLY A 571 10.56 -1.24 -5.51
CA GLY A 571 9.44 -1.61 -6.37
C GLY A 571 8.46 -0.44 -6.62
N LEU A 572 8.19 0.39 -5.61
CA LEU A 572 7.42 1.63 -5.75
C LEU A 572 8.11 2.60 -6.72
N GLY A 573 9.44 2.73 -6.65
CA GLY A 573 10.21 3.51 -7.62
C GLY A 573 10.00 3.03 -9.06
N ALA A 574 9.97 1.71 -9.31
CA ALA A 574 9.68 1.16 -10.64
C ALA A 574 8.22 1.39 -11.08
N ALA A 575 7.27 1.40 -10.14
CA ALA A 575 5.87 1.70 -10.44
C ALA A 575 5.69 3.17 -10.86
N ILE A 576 6.37 4.09 -10.17
CA ILE A 576 6.41 5.51 -10.52
C ILE A 576 7.04 5.72 -11.90
N ASP A 577 8.15 5.04 -12.22
CA ASP A 577 8.75 5.11 -13.55
C ASP A 577 7.77 4.62 -14.63
N TYR A 578 7.02 3.56 -14.36
CA TYR A 578 6.00 3.03 -15.27
C TYR A 578 4.90 4.06 -15.54
N VAL A 579 4.30 4.62 -14.48
CA VAL A 579 3.25 5.66 -14.59
C VAL A 579 3.79 6.90 -15.31
N THR A 580 5.00 7.32 -14.98
CA THR A 580 5.66 8.48 -15.63
C THR A 580 5.88 8.24 -17.13
N ARG A 581 6.28 7.01 -17.51
CA ARG A 581 6.50 6.63 -18.91
C ARG A 581 5.21 6.61 -19.73
N VAL A 582 4.12 6.10 -19.16
CA VAL A 582 2.78 6.16 -19.81
C VAL A 582 2.31 7.62 -19.92
N GLY A 583 2.63 8.42 -18.89
CA GLY A 583 2.30 9.83 -18.78
C GLY A 583 0.98 10.02 -18.05
N ILE A 584 1.01 10.67 -16.90
CA ILE A 584 -0.15 10.84 -16.02
C ILE A 584 -1.31 11.60 -16.71
N GLU A 585 -1.01 12.51 -17.64
CA GLU A 585 -2.04 13.22 -18.42
C GLU A 585 -2.73 12.33 -19.45
N ASN A 586 -2.02 11.33 -19.99
CA ASN A 586 -2.63 10.35 -20.88
C ASN A 586 -3.54 9.40 -20.09
N ILE A 587 -3.08 8.98 -18.90
CA ILE A 587 -3.86 8.18 -17.96
C ILE A 587 -5.14 8.92 -17.57
N ALA A 588 -5.02 10.16 -17.08
CA ALA A 588 -6.14 10.99 -16.66
C ALA A 588 -7.17 11.19 -17.79
N ARG A 589 -6.69 11.48 -19.00
CA ARG A 589 -7.55 11.64 -20.18
C ARG A 589 -8.31 10.36 -20.51
N TYR A 590 -7.60 9.24 -20.63
CA TYR A 590 -8.22 7.97 -20.98
C TYR A 590 -9.22 7.50 -19.91
N GLU A 591 -8.85 7.59 -18.63
CA GLU A 591 -9.73 7.22 -17.52
C GLU A 591 -10.96 8.12 -17.42
N HIS A 592 -10.84 9.42 -17.73
CA HIS A 592 -11.97 10.32 -17.82
C HIS A 592 -12.93 9.93 -18.95
N ASP A 593 -12.41 9.67 -20.15
CA ASP A 593 -13.22 9.25 -21.30
C ASP A 593 -13.92 7.90 -21.01
N LEU A 594 -13.23 6.96 -20.38
CA LEU A 594 -13.79 5.67 -19.94
C LEU A 594 -14.86 5.83 -18.86
N LEU A 595 -14.65 6.72 -17.88
CA LEU A 595 -15.64 7.02 -16.85
C LEU A 595 -16.88 7.67 -17.45
N ALA A 596 -16.72 8.61 -18.39
CA ALA A 596 -17.81 9.27 -19.08
C ALA A 596 -18.64 8.24 -19.85
N TYR A 597 -17.98 7.34 -20.59
CA TYR A 597 -18.63 6.22 -21.26
C TYR A 597 -19.41 5.36 -20.27
N ALA A 598 -18.75 4.84 -19.23
CA ALA A 598 -19.36 3.96 -18.23
C ALA A 598 -20.56 4.61 -17.53
N THR A 599 -20.47 5.89 -17.21
CA THR A 599 -21.58 6.66 -16.63
C THR A 599 -22.75 6.74 -17.61
N SER A 600 -22.49 7.02 -18.90
CA SER A 600 -23.52 7.16 -19.94
C SER A 600 -24.30 5.86 -20.19
N VAL A 601 -23.66 4.70 -20.05
CA VAL A 601 -24.31 3.40 -20.29
C VAL A 601 -24.91 2.77 -19.02
N LEU A 602 -24.39 3.11 -17.83
CA LEU A 602 -24.90 2.57 -16.57
C LEU A 602 -26.07 3.39 -16.00
N ALA A 603 -26.02 4.72 -16.08
CA ALA A 603 -27.05 5.60 -15.52
C ALA A 603 -28.47 5.34 -16.06
N PRO A 604 -28.68 5.01 -17.35
CA PRO A 604 -30.02 4.73 -17.88
C PRO A 604 -30.61 3.37 -17.47
N VAL A 605 -29.84 2.50 -16.80
CA VAL A 605 -30.33 1.17 -16.43
C VAL A 605 -31.43 1.29 -15.35
N PRO A 606 -32.63 0.73 -15.55
CA PRO A 606 -33.72 0.85 -14.59
C PRO A 606 -33.32 0.39 -13.19
N GLY A 607 -33.66 1.21 -12.19
CA GLY A 607 -33.35 0.95 -10.79
C GLY A 607 -31.93 1.29 -10.36
N VAL A 608 -31.01 1.63 -11.27
CA VAL A 608 -29.68 2.12 -10.89
C VAL A 608 -29.79 3.55 -10.35
N ARG A 609 -29.13 3.79 -9.20
CA ARG A 609 -28.86 5.12 -8.68
C ARG A 609 -27.36 5.27 -8.44
N LEU A 610 -26.74 6.19 -9.16
CA LEU A 610 -25.34 6.56 -8.94
C LEU A 610 -25.20 7.31 -7.61
N ILE A 611 -24.09 7.05 -6.91
CA ILE A 611 -23.73 7.69 -5.65
C ILE A 611 -22.43 8.45 -5.88
N GLY A 612 -22.50 9.77 -5.82
CA GLY A 612 -21.39 10.65 -6.24
C GLY A 612 -21.45 10.96 -7.73
N THR A 613 -22.00 12.13 -8.06
CA THR A 613 -22.13 12.66 -9.43
C THR A 613 -21.53 14.06 -9.53
N ALA A 614 -20.52 14.34 -8.71
CA ALA A 614 -19.73 15.56 -8.79
C ALA A 614 -19.18 15.75 -10.21
N ARG A 615 -19.09 17.00 -10.64
CA ARG A 615 -18.61 17.37 -11.98
C ARG A 615 -17.20 16.85 -12.23
N ASP A 616 -16.30 17.14 -11.29
CA ASP A 616 -14.90 16.74 -11.36
C ASP A 616 -14.69 15.49 -10.51
N LYS A 617 -14.38 14.39 -11.19
CA LYS A 617 -14.42 13.07 -10.60
C LYS A 617 -13.41 12.14 -11.27
N ALA A 618 -12.68 11.38 -10.44
CA ALA A 618 -11.84 10.28 -10.85
C ALA A 618 -12.69 9.04 -11.18
N SER A 619 -12.06 8.02 -11.75
CA SER A 619 -12.66 6.82 -12.35
C SER A 619 -13.32 5.83 -11.37
N VAL A 620 -14.09 6.31 -10.37
CA VAL A 620 -14.86 5.52 -9.41
C VAL A 620 -16.35 5.65 -9.71
N LEU A 621 -17.11 4.57 -9.86
CA LEU A 621 -18.51 4.59 -10.29
C LEU A 621 -19.45 3.93 -9.27
N SER A 622 -19.50 4.44 -8.04
CA SER A 622 -20.38 3.90 -7.00
C SER A 622 -21.87 3.96 -7.38
N PHE A 623 -22.60 2.87 -7.16
CA PHE A 623 -24.03 2.82 -7.39
C PHE A 623 -24.76 1.86 -6.44
N VAL A 624 -26.07 2.01 -6.38
CA VAL A 624 -27.01 1.02 -5.81
C VAL A 624 -28.02 0.61 -6.88
N LEU A 625 -28.52 -0.62 -6.77
CA LEU A 625 -29.56 -1.15 -7.66
C LEU A 625 -30.83 -1.40 -6.85
N LYS A 626 -31.93 -0.75 -7.24
CA LYS A 626 -33.22 -0.86 -6.54
C LYS A 626 -33.65 -2.32 -6.44
N GLY A 627 -33.99 -2.72 -5.21
CA GLY A 627 -34.47 -4.06 -4.92
C GLY A 627 -33.38 -5.11 -4.88
N TYR A 628 -32.10 -4.76 -4.78
CA TYR A 628 -31.00 -5.69 -4.58
C TYR A 628 -30.07 -5.20 -3.47
N GLU A 629 -29.59 -6.12 -2.64
CA GLU A 629 -28.47 -5.86 -1.73
C GLU A 629 -27.16 -5.78 -2.54
N THR A 630 -26.19 -5.00 -2.05
CA THR A 630 -24.96 -4.74 -2.80
C THR A 630 -24.11 -5.99 -3.00
N GLU A 631 -24.20 -6.93 -2.06
CA GLU A 631 -23.57 -8.24 -2.05
C GLU A 631 -24.18 -9.15 -3.13
N GLU A 632 -25.49 -9.10 -3.35
CA GLU A 632 -26.16 -9.85 -4.43
C GLU A 632 -25.64 -9.40 -5.80
N VAL A 633 -25.54 -8.09 -6.02
CA VAL A 633 -25.01 -7.51 -7.26
C VAL A 633 -23.53 -7.87 -7.44
N GLY A 634 -22.73 -7.77 -6.37
CA GLY A 634 -21.31 -8.13 -6.38
C GLY A 634 -21.09 -9.61 -6.70
N SER A 635 -21.90 -10.51 -6.12
CA SER A 635 -21.85 -11.94 -6.40
C SER A 635 -22.17 -12.25 -7.87
N ALA A 636 -23.24 -11.65 -8.41
CA ALA A 636 -23.64 -11.83 -9.80
C ALA A 636 -22.57 -11.34 -10.79
N LEU A 637 -21.88 -10.24 -10.46
CA LEU A 637 -20.74 -9.74 -11.26
C LEU A 637 -19.54 -10.71 -11.18
N ASN A 638 -19.23 -11.21 -10.00
CA ASN A 638 -18.14 -12.15 -9.78
C ASN A 638 -18.33 -13.46 -10.56
N GLU A 639 -19.56 -13.97 -10.65
CA GLU A 639 -19.90 -15.16 -11.47
C GLU A 639 -19.50 -14.97 -12.94
N GLU A 640 -19.51 -13.74 -13.46
CA GLU A 640 -19.10 -13.40 -14.82
C GLU A 640 -17.62 -12.98 -14.94
N GLY A 641 -16.83 -13.20 -13.88
CA GLY A 641 -15.41 -12.86 -13.79
C GLY A 641 -15.14 -11.37 -13.54
N ILE A 642 -16.13 -10.61 -13.11
CA ILE A 642 -16.04 -9.15 -12.90
C ILE A 642 -15.85 -8.87 -11.41
N ALA A 643 -14.65 -8.44 -11.04
CA ALA A 643 -14.30 -8.09 -9.67
C ALA A 643 -14.65 -6.63 -9.39
N VAL A 644 -15.62 -6.42 -8.50
CA VAL A 644 -15.98 -5.11 -7.92
C VAL A 644 -15.94 -5.22 -6.40
N ARG A 645 -15.98 -4.07 -5.71
CA ARG A 645 -16.18 -4.05 -4.26
C ARG A 645 -17.62 -3.70 -3.92
N SER A 646 -18.23 -4.48 -3.04
CA SER A 646 -19.51 -4.17 -2.41
C SER A 646 -19.28 -3.91 -0.92
N GLY A 647 -19.98 -2.92 -0.36
CA GLY A 647 -19.92 -2.59 1.06
C GLY A 647 -19.68 -1.11 1.31
N HIS A 648 -19.07 -0.80 2.46
CA HIS A 648 -18.97 0.57 2.96
C HIS A 648 -17.70 1.33 2.53
N HIS A 649 -16.79 0.68 1.80
CA HIS A 649 -15.54 1.28 1.24
C HIS A 649 -14.67 2.03 2.24
N CYS A 650 -14.75 1.68 3.53
CA CYS A 650 -14.12 2.46 4.61
C CYS A 650 -14.49 3.97 4.58
N ALA A 651 -15.72 4.29 4.16
CA ALA A 651 -16.23 5.65 3.97
C ALA A 651 -17.70 5.76 4.43
N GLN A 652 -18.04 5.13 5.57
CA GLN A 652 -19.42 5.09 6.07
C GLN A 652 -20.09 6.47 6.24
N PRO A 653 -19.41 7.52 6.74
CA PRO A 653 -20.06 8.83 6.93
C PRO A 653 -20.63 9.42 5.64
N ILE A 654 -19.87 9.35 4.54
CA ILE A 654 -20.35 9.86 3.24
C ILE A 654 -21.49 9.01 2.70
N LEU A 655 -21.43 7.68 2.82
CA LEU A 655 -22.52 6.82 2.36
C LEU A 655 -23.82 7.12 3.11
N ARG A 656 -23.73 7.30 4.44
CA ARG A 656 -24.87 7.69 5.28
C ARG A 656 -25.45 9.05 4.89
N ARG A 657 -24.61 10.03 4.53
CA ARG A 657 -25.06 11.32 3.98
C ARG A 657 -25.86 11.17 2.68
N PHE A 658 -25.62 10.10 1.91
CA PHE A 658 -26.37 9.72 0.71
C PHE A 658 -27.53 8.74 0.97
N GLY A 659 -27.84 8.47 2.25
CA GLY A 659 -28.95 7.62 2.69
C GLY A 659 -28.71 6.12 2.48
N VAL A 660 -27.45 5.67 2.40
CA VAL A 660 -27.08 4.25 2.19
C VAL A 660 -25.98 3.81 3.15
N GLU A 661 -25.93 2.53 3.50
CA GLU A 661 -24.83 1.96 4.29
C GLU A 661 -23.74 1.33 3.41
N ALA A 662 -24.11 0.92 2.19
CA ALA A 662 -23.23 0.23 1.25
C ALA A 662 -23.53 0.62 -0.20
N THR A 663 -22.52 0.49 -1.07
CA THR A 663 -22.66 0.61 -2.52
C THR A 663 -21.88 -0.49 -3.22
N VAL A 664 -22.22 -0.75 -4.47
CA VAL A 664 -21.34 -1.46 -5.41
C VAL A 664 -20.40 -0.41 -6.03
N ARG A 665 -19.10 -0.66 -6.02
CA ARG A 665 -18.08 0.27 -6.50
C ARG A 665 -17.16 -0.39 -7.53
N PRO A 666 -17.55 -0.35 -8.81
CA PRO A 666 -16.60 -0.40 -9.91
C PRO A 666 -15.68 0.82 -9.85
N SER A 667 -14.39 0.59 -9.89
CA SER A 667 -13.33 1.60 -9.94
C SER A 667 -12.40 1.20 -11.07
N LEU A 668 -12.25 2.07 -12.05
CA LEU A 668 -11.58 1.79 -13.31
C LEU A 668 -10.14 2.33 -13.25
N ALA A 669 -9.25 1.72 -14.02
CA ALA A 669 -7.89 2.18 -14.24
C ALA A 669 -7.60 2.23 -15.75
N PHE A 670 -6.50 2.85 -16.14
CA PHE A 670 -6.11 3.03 -17.53
C PHE A 670 -5.84 1.75 -18.33
N TYR A 671 -5.82 0.59 -17.68
CA TYR A 671 -5.81 -0.72 -18.37
C TYR A 671 -7.21 -1.29 -18.63
N ASN A 672 -8.28 -0.69 -18.12
CA ASN A 672 -9.64 -1.16 -18.35
C ASN A 672 -10.19 -0.68 -19.71
N THR A 673 -11.18 -1.39 -20.26
CA THR A 673 -11.73 -1.11 -21.60
C THR A 673 -13.24 -0.86 -21.62
N CYS A 674 -13.75 -0.28 -22.71
CA CYS A 674 -15.19 -0.10 -22.92
C CYS A 674 -15.93 -1.46 -22.97
N ASP A 675 -15.33 -2.48 -23.58
CA ASP A 675 -15.94 -3.82 -23.64
C ASP A 675 -16.08 -4.46 -22.24
N GLU A 676 -15.14 -4.21 -21.33
CA GLU A 676 -15.25 -4.63 -19.94
C GLU A 676 -16.42 -3.93 -19.22
N VAL A 677 -16.61 -2.63 -19.49
CA VAL A 677 -17.74 -1.85 -18.98
C VAL A 677 -19.06 -2.40 -19.52
N ASP A 678 -19.12 -2.72 -20.81
CA ASP A 678 -20.32 -3.28 -21.45
C ASP A 678 -20.72 -4.63 -20.85
N ARG A 679 -19.73 -5.48 -20.55
CA ARG A 679 -19.96 -6.76 -19.84
C ARG A 679 -20.58 -6.52 -18.47
N MET A 680 -20.05 -5.59 -17.68
CA MET A 680 -20.64 -5.24 -16.38
C MET A 680 -22.06 -4.71 -16.53
N VAL A 681 -22.30 -3.76 -17.43
CA VAL A 681 -23.63 -3.18 -17.65
C VAL A 681 -24.63 -4.23 -18.13
N SER A 682 -24.22 -5.20 -18.94
CA SER A 682 -25.06 -6.34 -19.35
C SER A 682 -25.54 -7.16 -18.14
N VAL A 683 -24.67 -7.44 -17.17
CA VAL A 683 -25.05 -8.13 -15.93
C VAL A 683 -26.02 -7.29 -15.11
N VAL A 684 -25.75 -6.00 -14.93
CA VAL A 684 -26.64 -5.10 -14.18
C VAL A 684 -28.02 -4.99 -14.85
N LYS A 685 -28.08 -4.89 -16.18
CA LYS A 685 -29.35 -4.90 -16.94
C LYS A 685 -30.14 -6.20 -16.75
N LYS A 686 -29.47 -7.35 -16.76
CA LYS A 686 -30.11 -8.66 -16.49
C LYS A 686 -30.68 -8.76 -15.08
N LEU A 687 -30.01 -8.17 -14.08
CA LEU A 687 -30.55 -8.10 -12.72
C LEU A 687 -31.76 -7.15 -12.67
N ALA A 688 -31.64 -5.96 -13.24
CA ALA A 688 -32.73 -4.99 -13.29
C ALA A 688 -33.99 -5.59 -13.91
N SER A 689 -33.88 -6.32 -15.04
CA SER A 689 -35.03 -6.93 -15.73
C SER A 689 -35.69 -8.09 -15.00
N ARG A 690 -35.10 -8.65 -13.94
CA ARG A 690 -35.71 -9.75 -13.16
C ARG A 690 -36.68 -9.26 -12.09
N ARG A 691 -36.57 -8.01 -11.65
CA ARG A 691 -37.39 -7.41 -10.59
C ARG A 691 -38.18 -6.18 -11.05
N TYR A 692 -38.12 -5.84 -12.33
CA TYR A 692 -38.90 -4.76 -12.97
C TYR A 692 -39.86 -5.28 -14.01
#